data_AF-A0A419KIU9-F1
#
_entry.id   AF-A0A419KIU9-F1
#
_cell.length_a   1.000
_cell.length_b   1.000
_cell.length_c   1.000
_cell.angle_alpha   90.00
_cell.angle_beta   90.00
_cell.angle_gamma   90.00
#
_symmetry.space_group_name_H-M   'P 1'
#
loop_
_entity.id
_entity.type
_entity.pdbx_description
1 polymer ?
#
loop_
_entity_poly.entity_id
_entity_poly.type
_entity_poly.pdbx_seq_one_letter_code
_entity_poly.pdbx_strand_id
1 'polypeptide(L)'
;MRKRTIAWFIPFLLVLALTLNVEASHSQGNAVIQGYVSLKDGGALSGATVIVWDLDTYIPQTIKTDQNGFYSVNVTYGHTYRILVYYDSPDTAGIDTVPVKSINIKISNPVYHMDFVLYPGASMIIEGKIMYITSTGTKYTIEVIDPSTGEEPKLGNTNENYTNIFTWAPGTYTSLQLPLNLVVIPAGMPIDLKVSFTALVKDPLNPMAHPYATRRMFPIDNQALHYNLNTGDEVTVDLSWYSLHASINYVNDLFDLTWNRMEKMEDAGFYLGRLKEDMSKVRSEIEQVLGKLAEGKYEEGLDLLSAAYSTLTINVAINMYRMWLTAQTSAIFMPVYPAFFAVTTAFFLFEDTRRKMLSSILLYAASFALLYYVYPGLQIVEPKLVVGLAVMCMFLAIFVAFIVPRFIKEPDVPGRYPVQSVLTVVFSMAKRNVKRRLSRGLLGIASLAILVMAFTAFTSFGRVIGLLVTPLNMQPAYQGVMIKNLPPPWSETNEPYWPLVEDEIDWIRNQKGVTVVSPLILNKPQKTLVGTLRVKSLELQVLGAIGIDPQTEENFTKISSSLISGSLRDLRRRCVILSQDAATTLKVGLGDKVTFYVHTAAGLQMYGNLTVVGITDSSKLSAIRDLDGESLIPFRFYMGEYFRAPSAQVILLNWQDALKIEDMEIYRIAAKTDGTIDLDALARGIVQAKEYNVWISEENNVIQYHFGEYLEMGGISLLVPLLIVLFNLGLIMISIVNERTREIFTLTCVGFNPTHITSLFLAESVVMGLVGGGIGYLMGMSAYRLMNVFSIDIAVRQKLEWYWSVIGVMIALGTAVLSAIRPASRAAMKATPSLVKKIKFESEKERLKREEEIWKVYQSQRITMPVRINAREITFFASYLAGRLHSLEKGLFERIEGYEESESETPEGHQIRTFKFTYVVLEGGRRLGTINELTAFKRAKNDYYVLSLEVNPERPGIPGSFIDRTVRFLRDILADWEEERPRIVGSL
;
A
#
# COMPACT_ATOMS: atom_id res chain seq x y z
N MET A 1 50.43 46.07 -17.44
CA MET A 1 51.52 47.05 -17.27
C MET A 1 50.95 48.44 -17.50
N ARG A 2 51.08 49.35 -16.50
CA ARG A 2 50.93 50.83 -16.57
C ARG A 2 49.57 51.40 -17.05
N LYS A 3 49.03 52.49 -16.51
CA LYS A 3 49.27 53.35 -15.34
C LYS A 3 48.19 54.46 -15.46
N ARG A 4 47.59 54.86 -14.33
CA ARG A 4 47.24 56.27 -13.96
C ARG A 4 46.13 56.97 -14.80
N THR A 5 45.22 57.77 -14.24
CA THR A 5 45.34 58.74 -13.14
C THR A 5 43.96 59.36 -12.74
N ILE A 6 43.81 59.60 -11.43
CA ILE A 6 43.18 60.78 -10.75
C ILE A 6 41.63 60.89 -10.62
N ALA A 7 41.16 60.86 -9.36
CA ALA A 7 40.41 61.93 -8.63
C ALA A 7 39.61 61.27 -7.47
N TRP A 8 40.03 61.41 -6.21
CA TRP A 8 39.59 62.45 -5.24
C TRP A 8 38.14 62.29 -4.74
N PHE A 9 38.00 62.24 -3.40
CA PHE A 9 36.80 62.14 -2.57
C PHE A 9 36.18 60.73 -2.36
N ILE A 10 36.88 59.92 -1.57
CA ILE A 10 36.25 58.92 -0.67
C ILE A 10 36.74 59.19 0.76
N PRO A 11 35.84 59.17 1.75
CA PRO A 11 35.96 59.92 3.00
C PRO A 11 36.49 59.06 4.17
N PHE A 12 37.38 59.66 4.96
CA PHE A 12 37.16 60.00 6.37
C PHE A 12 36.50 59.02 7.38
N LEU A 13 36.58 57.68 7.26
CA LEU A 13 35.96 56.83 8.31
C LEU A 13 36.61 55.46 8.59
N LEU A 14 37.94 55.32 8.51
CA LEU A 14 38.58 54.05 8.90
C LEU A 14 40.06 54.14 9.31
N VAL A 15 40.45 55.20 10.03
CA VAL A 15 41.76 55.30 10.71
C VAL A 15 41.58 55.85 12.14
N LEU A 16 40.69 55.22 12.92
CA LEU A 16 40.64 55.40 14.37
C LEU A 16 40.50 54.05 15.09
N ALA A 17 41.35 53.10 14.72
CA ALA A 17 41.81 52.09 15.66
C ALA A 17 43.10 52.65 16.29
N LEU A 18 43.18 52.60 17.62
CA LEU A 18 44.28 53.10 18.48
C LEU A 18 44.14 54.56 19.00
N THR A 19 43.05 54.82 19.71
CA THR A 19 43.21 55.51 21.00
C THR A 19 42.54 54.66 22.07
N LEU A 20 43.26 54.51 23.18
CA LEU A 20 42.84 53.83 24.39
C LEU A 20 41.56 54.49 24.92
N ASN A 21 40.40 53.90 24.67
CA ASN A 21 39.29 54.06 25.59
C ASN A 21 39.60 53.20 26.80
N VAL A 22 40.31 53.80 27.74
CA VAL A 22 40.15 53.47 29.15
C VAL A 22 38.67 53.72 29.43
N GLU A 23 37.85 52.66 29.37
CA GLU A 23 36.60 52.68 30.11
C GLU A 23 37.01 52.92 31.55
N ALA A 24 36.72 54.12 32.03
CA ALA A 24 36.84 54.44 33.44
C ALA A 24 36.08 53.35 34.18
N SER A 25 36.79 52.54 34.96
CA SER A 25 36.17 51.76 36.03
C SER A 25 35.54 52.79 36.96
N HIS A 26 34.30 53.17 36.67
CA HIS A 26 33.47 53.81 37.67
C HIS A 26 33.40 52.79 38.79
N SER A 27 33.79 53.23 39.98
CA SER A 27 33.51 52.52 41.22
C SER A 27 32.11 51.94 41.15
N GLN A 28 31.92 50.67 41.53
CA GLN A 28 30.61 50.08 41.76
C GLN A 28 29.81 51.01 42.68
N GLY A 29 29.07 51.94 42.09
CA GLY A 29 28.18 52.84 42.79
C GLY A 29 26.91 52.06 43.00
N ASN A 30 26.56 51.82 44.26
CA ASN A 30 25.24 51.31 44.58
C ASN A 30 24.22 52.41 44.20
N ALA A 31 23.28 52.09 43.33
CA ALA A 31 22.10 52.91 43.07
C ALA A 31 20.92 52.34 43.87
N VAL A 32 19.89 53.15 44.11
CA VAL A 32 18.72 52.74 44.92
C VAL A 32 17.45 52.89 44.10
N ILE A 33 16.66 51.82 44.03
CA ILE A 33 15.28 51.88 43.55
C ILE A 33 14.38 51.99 44.77
N GLN A 34 13.57 53.04 44.84
CA GLN A 34 12.61 53.23 45.93
C GLN A 34 11.24 53.64 45.40
N GLY A 35 10.20 53.45 46.18
CA GLY A 35 8.86 53.76 45.75
C GLY A 35 7.79 53.43 46.77
N TYR A 36 6.55 53.71 46.40
CA TYR A 36 5.37 53.54 47.23
C TYR A 36 4.35 52.60 46.56
N VAL A 37 3.81 51.65 47.32
CA VAL A 37 2.78 50.70 46.86
C VAL A 37 1.46 50.98 47.58
N SER A 38 0.40 51.21 46.81
CA SER A 38 -0.95 51.48 47.32
C SER A 38 -2.01 50.64 46.64
N LEU A 39 -3.14 50.45 47.33
CA LEU A 39 -4.35 49.85 46.74
C LEU A 39 -5.14 50.93 46.00
N LYS A 40 -5.94 50.56 44.99
CA LYS A 40 -6.81 51.48 44.23
C LYS A 40 -7.64 52.44 45.11
N ASP A 41 -8.07 51.98 46.28
CA ASP A 41 -8.91 52.74 47.21
C ASP A 41 -8.12 53.71 48.12
N GLY A 42 -6.80 53.87 47.92
CA GLY A 42 -5.98 54.89 48.57
C GLY A 42 -5.32 54.47 49.90
N GLY A 43 -5.30 53.17 50.22
CA GLY A 43 -4.61 52.62 51.39
C GLY A 43 -3.15 52.25 51.09
N ALA A 44 -2.22 52.60 51.99
CA ALA A 44 -0.86 52.10 51.97
C ALA A 44 -0.84 50.59 52.23
N LEU A 45 -0.18 49.80 51.36
CA LEU A 45 -0.10 48.35 51.49
C LEU A 45 1.16 47.93 52.25
N SER A 46 0.98 47.51 53.51
CA SER A 46 2.07 46.93 54.29
C SER A 46 2.26 45.44 53.97
N GLY A 47 3.50 45.02 53.71
CA GLY A 47 3.84 43.62 53.44
C GLY A 47 3.68 43.16 51.98
N ALA A 48 3.50 44.09 51.02
CA ALA A 48 3.50 43.78 49.59
C ALA A 48 4.87 43.30 49.13
N THR A 49 4.89 42.24 48.33
CA THR A 49 6.11 41.63 47.82
C THR A 49 6.57 42.37 46.56
N VAL A 50 7.77 42.94 46.62
CA VAL A 50 8.43 43.62 45.50
C VAL A 50 9.64 42.79 45.06
N ILE A 51 9.64 42.35 43.80
CA ILE A 51 10.71 41.55 43.21
C ILE A 51 11.42 42.40 42.17
N VAL A 52 12.70 42.69 42.40
CA VAL A 52 13.57 43.43 41.49
C VAL A 52 14.45 42.43 40.75
N TRP A 53 14.19 42.26 39.46
CA TRP A 53 14.91 41.32 38.59
C TRP A 53 16.00 42.05 37.80
N ASP A 54 17.26 41.66 38.02
CA ASP A 54 18.40 42.12 37.23
C ASP A 54 18.47 41.34 35.90
N LEU A 55 18.29 42.02 34.77
CA LEU A 55 18.28 41.39 33.43
C LEU A 55 19.68 41.12 32.88
N ASP A 56 20.72 41.69 33.49
CA ASP A 56 22.12 41.47 33.07
C ASP A 56 22.73 40.27 33.81
N THR A 57 22.40 40.10 35.11
CA THR A 57 22.91 38.97 35.93
C THR A 57 21.90 37.83 36.12
N TYR A 58 20.62 38.04 35.81
CA TYR A 58 19.52 37.09 35.99
C TYR A 58 19.27 36.67 37.46
N ILE A 59 19.63 37.53 38.42
CA ILE A 59 19.43 37.29 39.86
C ILE A 59 18.26 38.17 40.36
N PRO A 60 17.15 37.59 40.86
CA PRO A 60 16.08 38.35 41.50
C PRO A 60 16.42 38.69 42.96
N GLN A 61 16.05 39.90 43.39
CA GLN A 61 16.00 40.29 44.80
C GLN A 61 14.54 40.50 45.21
N THR A 62 14.13 39.88 46.33
CA THR A 62 12.77 39.95 46.85
C THR A 62 12.78 40.70 48.18
N ILE A 63 11.93 41.72 48.30
CA ILE A 63 11.76 42.54 49.50
C ILE A 63 10.26 42.75 49.77
N LYS A 64 9.90 43.07 51.00
CA LYS A 64 8.53 43.42 51.40
C LYS A 64 8.43 44.91 51.71
N THR A 65 7.29 45.53 51.43
CA THR A 65 7.02 46.93 51.82
C THR A 65 6.94 47.09 53.34
N ASP A 66 7.31 48.27 53.83
CA ASP A 66 7.25 48.62 55.25
C ASP A 66 5.80 48.86 55.76
N GLN A 67 5.64 49.28 57.01
CA GLN A 67 4.32 49.60 57.60
C GLN A 67 3.59 50.75 56.90
N ASN A 68 4.32 51.57 56.15
CA ASN A 68 3.81 52.73 55.43
C ASN A 68 3.73 52.48 53.91
N GLY A 69 3.96 51.26 53.42
CA GLY A 69 3.88 50.92 52.00
C GLY A 69 5.10 51.31 51.14
N PHE A 70 6.21 51.75 51.75
CA PHE A 70 7.43 52.09 51.04
C PHE A 70 8.35 50.89 50.86
N TYR A 71 9.10 50.90 49.76
CA TYR A 71 10.14 49.91 49.47
C TYR A 71 11.43 50.58 49.01
N SER A 72 12.58 49.95 49.26
CA SER A 72 13.90 50.43 48.85
C SER A 72 14.86 49.26 48.63
N VAL A 73 15.53 49.23 47.48
CA VAL A 73 16.46 48.16 47.06
C VAL A 73 17.75 48.75 46.50
N ASN A 74 18.88 48.22 46.95
CA ASN A 74 20.19 48.55 46.40
C ASN A 74 20.43 47.74 45.12
N VAL A 75 20.66 48.45 44.02
CA VAL A 75 20.90 47.91 42.68
C VAL A 75 22.22 48.38 42.09
N THR A 76 22.73 47.65 41.11
CA THR A 76 23.99 47.97 40.44
C THR A 76 23.77 49.05 39.40
N TYR A 77 24.57 50.12 39.46
CA TYR A 77 24.52 51.19 38.47
C TYR A 77 24.88 50.69 37.06
N GLY A 78 24.10 51.09 36.05
CA GLY A 78 24.31 50.70 34.64
C GLY A 78 23.57 49.45 34.19
N HIS A 79 23.07 48.63 35.12
CA HIS A 79 22.28 47.43 34.83
C HIS A 79 20.83 47.78 34.47
N THR A 80 20.15 46.83 33.82
CA THR A 80 18.74 46.92 33.44
C THR A 80 17.90 46.07 34.38
N TYR A 81 16.88 46.67 34.97
CA TYR A 81 16.00 46.03 35.95
C TYR A 81 14.55 45.96 35.48
N ARG A 82 13.85 44.92 35.94
CA ARG A 82 12.40 44.79 35.85
C ARG A 82 11.83 44.54 37.23
N ILE A 83 10.83 45.34 37.64
CA ILE A 83 10.21 45.27 38.96
C ILE A 83 8.85 44.60 38.83
N LEU A 84 8.56 43.65 39.70
CA LEU A 84 7.28 42.94 39.80
C LEU A 84 6.73 43.15 41.21
N VAL A 85 5.44 43.50 41.33
CA VAL A 85 4.79 43.78 42.62
C VAL A 85 3.47 43.05 42.73
N TYR A 86 3.25 42.37 43.86
CA TYR A 86 1.96 41.78 44.24
C TYR A 86 1.82 41.74 45.78
N TYR A 87 0.60 41.60 46.26
CA TYR A 87 0.26 41.45 47.67
C TYR A 87 -0.65 40.23 47.86
N ASP A 88 -0.36 39.49 48.93
CA ASP A 88 -1.00 38.24 49.32
C ASP A 88 -1.14 38.24 50.85
N SER A 89 -2.37 38.20 51.35
CA SER A 89 -2.70 38.21 52.77
C SER A 89 -2.65 36.79 53.34
N PRO A 90 -2.07 36.57 54.54
CA PRO A 90 -2.11 35.27 55.19
C PRO A 90 -3.53 34.76 55.53
N ASP A 91 -4.53 35.65 55.50
CA ASP A 91 -5.91 35.37 55.92
C ASP A 91 -6.82 34.90 54.78
N THR A 92 -6.35 34.98 53.53
CA THR A 92 -7.08 34.57 52.32
C THR A 92 -6.39 33.38 51.65
N ALA A 93 -7.16 32.59 50.90
CA ALA A 93 -6.62 31.39 50.25
C ALA A 93 -5.84 31.74 48.98
N GLY A 94 -6.30 32.76 48.23
CA GLY A 94 -5.69 33.23 46.99
C GLY A 94 -5.05 34.62 47.11
N ILE A 95 -4.36 35.02 46.04
CA ILE A 95 -3.66 36.30 45.95
C ILE A 95 -4.67 37.44 45.85
N ASP A 96 -4.64 38.36 46.82
CA ASP A 96 -5.60 39.45 46.95
C ASP A 96 -5.43 40.60 45.96
N THR A 97 -4.33 40.62 45.19
CA THR A 97 -4.08 41.72 44.24
C THR A 97 -3.55 41.22 42.89
N VAL A 98 -3.98 41.88 41.81
CA VAL A 98 -3.49 41.60 40.45
C VAL A 98 -2.02 42.03 40.35
N PRO A 99 -1.10 41.11 39.97
CA PRO A 99 0.32 41.44 39.83
C PRO A 99 0.59 42.47 38.73
N VAL A 100 1.58 43.31 38.95
CA VAL A 100 2.05 44.34 38.00
C VAL A 100 3.53 44.16 37.68
N LYS A 101 3.91 44.48 36.44
CA LYS A 101 5.31 44.48 35.96
C LYS A 101 5.69 45.85 35.42
N SER A 102 6.88 46.34 35.77
CA SER A 102 7.45 47.55 35.17
C SER A 102 7.93 47.32 33.73
N ILE A 103 8.11 48.41 32.99
CA ILE A 103 8.98 48.40 31.80
C ILE A 103 10.43 48.05 32.18
N ASN A 104 11.27 47.77 31.18
CA ASN A 104 12.70 47.56 31.41
C ASN A 104 13.38 48.90 31.73
N ILE A 105 13.94 49.02 32.92
CA ILE A 105 14.50 50.26 33.45
C ILE A 105 16.01 50.14 33.48
N LYS A 106 16.72 50.94 32.69
CA LYS A 106 18.18 51.03 32.77
C LYS A 106 18.57 52.08 33.81
N ILE A 107 19.25 51.64 34.88
CA ILE A 107 19.61 52.51 36.00
C ILE A 107 20.80 53.37 35.59
N SER A 108 20.51 54.66 35.37
CA SER A 108 21.48 55.70 35.01
C SER A 108 21.55 56.83 36.05
N ASN A 109 20.66 56.80 37.06
CA ASN A 109 20.63 57.75 38.16
C ASN A 109 20.90 57.00 39.48
N PRO A 110 21.53 57.65 40.48
CA PRO A 110 21.82 57.04 41.78
C PRO A 110 20.55 56.71 42.59
N VAL A 111 19.43 57.39 42.35
CA VAL A 111 18.13 57.07 42.94
C VAL A 111 17.06 57.09 41.85
N TYR A 112 16.23 56.04 41.81
CA TYR A 112 15.11 55.90 40.88
C TYR A 112 13.82 55.71 41.67
N HIS A 113 12.81 56.56 41.44
CA HIS A 113 11.53 56.51 42.14
C HIS A 113 10.45 55.85 41.26
N MET A 114 9.73 54.87 41.78
CA MET A 114 8.66 54.20 41.04
C MET A 114 7.51 53.77 41.94
N ASP A 115 6.31 54.28 41.69
CA ASP A 115 5.13 53.97 42.51
C ASP A 115 4.19 53.01 41.79
N PHE A 116 3.57 52.11 42.56
CA PHE A 116 2.67 51.08 42.05
C PHE A 116 1.29 51.18 42.71
N VAL A 117 0.24 51.08 41.88
CA VAL A 117 -1.15 50.97 42.32
C VAL A 117 -1.64 49.56 42.00
N LEU A 118 -1.98 48.80 43.05
CA LEU A 118 -2.50 47.44 42.95
C LEU A 118 -4.03 47.45 42.98
N TYR A 119 -4.61 46.52 42.22
CA TYR A 119 -6.05 46.31 42.12
C TYR A 119 -6.43 45.01 42.81
N PRO A 120 -7.64 44.91 43.43
CA PRO A 120 -8.14 43.67 44.01
C PRO A 120 -8.11 42.50 43.02
N GLY A 121 -7.59 41.35 43.46
CA GLY A 121 -7.42 40.14 42.68
C GLY A 121 -8.00 38.91 43.36
N ALA A 122 -8.19 37.87 42.56
CA ALA A 122 -8.59 36.53 42.98
C ALA A 122 -7.74 35.48 42.24
N SER A 123 -7.63 34.28 42.81
CA SER A 123 -6.79 33.20 42.29
C SER A 123 -7.61 32.15 41.55
N MET A 124 -7.09 31.70 40.41
CA MET A 124 -7.52 30.46 39.76
C MET A 124 -6.38 29.46 39.67
N ILE A 125 -6.60 28.26 40.20
CA ILE A 125 -5.69 27.13 40.09
C ILE A 125 -6.06 26.34 38.83
N ILE A 126 -5.12 26.28 37.90
CA ILE A 126 -5.28 25.58 36.63
C ILE A 126 -4.75 24.16 36.77
N GLU A 127 -5.63 23.18 36.77
CA GLU A 127 -5.29 21.77 36.82
C GLU A 127 -5.55 21.07 35.49
N GLY A 128 -5.03 19.85 35.34
CA GLY A 128 -5.21 19.06 34.14
C GLY A 128 -4.20 19.36 33.02
N LYS A 129 -4.48 18.83 31.83
CA LYS A 129 -3.61 18.95 30.64
C LYS A 129 -4.46 19.32 29.42
N ILE A 130 -3.80 19.84 28.39
CA ILE A 130 -4.47 20.07 27.11
C ILE A 130 -4.69 18.73 26.42
N MET A 131 -5.96 18.35 26.27
CA MET A 131 -6.42 17.17 25.58
C MET A 131 -6.89 17.55 24.17
N TYR A 132 -5.95 17.79 23.25
CA TYR A 132 -6.24 18.09 21.85
C TYR A 132 -5.83 16.95 20.93
N ILE A 133 -6.67 16.64 19.92
CA ILE A 133 -6.55 15.45 19.04
C ILE A 133 -5.11 15.28 18.52
N THR A 134 -4.55 16.37 18.01
CA THR A 134 -3.23 16.39 17.36
C THR A 134 -2.09 16.92 18.24
N SER A 135 -2.39 17.33 19.47
CA SER A 135 -1.37 17.84 20.39
C SER A 135 -1.82 17.67 21.84
N THR A 136 -1.07 16.87 22.60
CA THR A 136 -1.17 16.81 24.06
C THR A 136 -0.16 17.80 24.62
N GLY A 137 -0.42 19.09 24.43
CA GLY A 137 0.55 20.15 24.67
C GLY A 137 0.75 20.47 26.16
N THR A 138 2.00 20.61 26.58
CA THR A 138 2.36 21.23 27.88
C THR A 138 2.55 22.75 27.78
N LYS A 139 2.83 23.27 26.58
CA LYS A 139 3.10 24.69 26.31
C LYS A 139 1.83 25.40 25.86
N TYR A 140 1.28 26.23 26.75
CA TYR A 140 0.12 27.07 26.45
C TYR A 140 0.24 28.44 27.11
N THR A 141 -0.55 29.38 26.60
CA THR A 141 -0.68 30.75 27.11
C THR A 141 -2.11 30.96 27.53
N ILE A 142 -2.35 31.52 28.71
CA ILE A 142 -3.65 31.89 29.23
C ILE A 142 -3.72 33.41 29.24
N GLU A 143 -4.67 33.96 28.50
CA GLU A 143 -4.97 35.38 28.47
C GLU A 143 -6.26 35.62 29.27
N VAL A 144 -6.23 36.49 30.27
CA VAL A 144 -7.42 36.93 31.01
C VAL A 144 -8.17 37.93 30.14
N ILE A 145 -9.47 37.71 29.92
CA ILE A 145 -10.29 38.54 29.03
C ILE A 145 -11.58 39.00 29.72
N ASP A 146 -12.01 40.20 29.34
CA ASP A 146 -13.35 40.70 29.69
C ASP A 146 -14.37 40.12 28.68
N PRO A 147 -15.40 39.40 29.13
CA PRO A 147 -16.37 38.74 28.25
C PRO A 147 -17.16 39.72 27.37
N SER A 148 -17.29 40.97 27.77
CA SER A 148 -18.05 42.00 27.02
C SER A 148 -17.25 42.59 25.84
N THR A 149 -15.92 42.63 25.95
CA THR A 149 -15.05 43.25 24.93
C THR A 149 -14.18 42.24 24.18
N GLY A 150 -13.91 41.07 24.78
CA GLY A 150 -12.96 40.08 24.27
C GLY A 150 -11.49 40.52 24.35
N GLU A 151 -11.20 41.67 24.97
CA GLU A 151 -9.85 42.21 25.20
C GLU A 151 -9.42 42.00 26.67
N GLU A 152 -8.14 42.32 26.96
CA GLU A 152 -7.65 42.35 28.33
C GLU A 152 -8.48 43.33 29.20
N PRO A 153 -8.77 42.99 30.46
CA PRO A 153 -9.53 43.85 31.37
C PRO A 153 -8.86 45.21 31.54
N LYS A 154 -9.58 46.28 31.17
CA LYS A 154 -9.10 47.66 31.35
C LYS A 154 -9.30 48.09 32.79
N LEU A 155 -8.35 47.73 33.65
CA LEU A 155 -8.19 48.36 34.95
C LEU A 155 -7.67 49.78 34.72
N GLY A 156 -8.21 50.78 35.42
CA GLY A 156 -7.99 52.22 35.18
C GLY A 156 -6.56 52.76 35.38
N ASN A 157 -5.54 51.90 35.24
CA ASN A 157 -4.13 52.26 35.17
C ASN A 157 -3.79 52.79 33.77
N THR A 158 -3.51 54.08 33.68
CA THR A 158 -3.03 54.75 32.44
C THR A 158 -1.55 55.10 32.48
N ASN A 159 -0.78 54.58 33.46
CA ASN A 159 0.64 54.89 33.60
C ASN A 159 1.49 54.09 32.60
N GLU A 160 2.23 54.77 31.72
CA GLU A 160 3.13 54.14 30.73
C GLU A 160 4.30 53.34 31.35
N ASN A 161 4.56 53.52 32.64
CA ASN A 161 5.73 52.96 33.32
C ASN A 161 5.56 51.49 33.75
N TYR A 162 4.32 50.99 33.88
CA TYR A 162 4.07 49.60 34.28
C TYR A 162 2.73 49.08 33.74
N THR A 163 2.60 47.75 33.66
CA THR A 163 1.45 47.04 33.10
C THR A 163 0.99 45.92 34.01
N ASN A 164 -0.31 45.68 34.08
CA ASN A 164 -0.89 44.55 34.81
C ASN A 164 -0.59 43.24 34.05
N ILE A 165 -0.44 42.13 34.79
CA ILE A 165 -0.15 40.82 34.20
C ILE A 165 -1.45 40.06 33.95
N PHE A 166 -1.90 40.04 32.69
CA PHE A 166 -3.07 39.26 32.25
C PHE A 166 -2.74 38.08 31.35
N THR A 167 -1.49 38.00 30.88
CA THR A 167 -1.02 36.84 30.12
C THR A 167 -0.13 35.98 31.00
N TRP A 168 -0.55 34.74 31.19
CA TRP A 168 0.10 33.72 31.99
C TRP A 168 0.56 32.56 31.09
N ALA A 169 1.68 31.94 31.39
CA ALA A 169 2.11 30.73 30.70
C ALA A 169 3.04 29.93 31.61
N PRO A 170 3.01 28.58 31.55
CA PRO A 170 3.86 27.73 32.38
C PRO A 170 5.33 28.13 32.27
N GLY A 171 5.94 28.54 33.39
CA GLY A 171 7.36 28.91 33.48
C GLY A 171 7.72 30.34 33.06
N THR A 172 6.78 31.15 32.58
CA THR A 172 7.04 32.50 32.04
C THR A 172 7.38 33.53 33.13
N TYR A 173 6.98 33.24 34.38
CA TYR A 173 7.29 34.06 35.55
C TYR A 173 7.77 33.21 36.72
N THR A 174 8.79 32.38 36.50
CA THR A 174 9.52 31.71 37.60
C THR A 174 10.13 32.71 38.59
N SER A 175 10.64 33.84 38.10
CA SER A 175 9.94 35.11 38.33
C SER A 175 9.45 35.44 39.74
N LEU A 176 8.14 35.23 39.85
CA LEU A 176 7.24 35.72 40.87
C LEU A 176 7.24 34.86 42.13
N GLN A 177 7.99 33.74 42.13
CA GLN A 177 7.92 32.70 43.16
C GLN A 177 6.50 32.13 43.39
N LEU A 178 5.61 32.34 42.42
CA LEU A 178 4.24 31.82 42.45
C LEU A 178 4.16 30.38 41.92
N PRO A 179 3.16 29.59 42.34
CA PRO A 179 2.89 28.29 41.77
C PRO A 179 2.71 28.39 40.25
N LEU A 180 3.30 27.44 39.50
CA LEU A 180 3.31 27.46 38.03
C LEU A 180 1.91 27.30 37.39
N ASN A 181 0.94 26.84 38.18
CA ASN A 181 -0.45 26.60 37.79
C ASN A 181 -1.41 27.70 38.25
N LEU A 182 -0.91 28.79 38.86
CA LEU A 182 -1.74 29.87 39.37
C LEU A 182 -1.95 30.97 38.33
N VAL A 183 -3.20 31.38 38.14
CA VAL A 183 -3.59 32.53 37.32
C VAL A 183 -4.34 33.52 38.21
N VAL A 184 -3.87 34.78 38.26
CA VAL A 184 -4.54 35.83 39.03
C VAL A 184 -5.44 36.65 38.12
N ILE A 185 -6.69 36.84 38.54
CA ILE A 185 -7.70 37.64 37.83
C ILE A 185 -8.18 38.84 38.66
N PRO A 186 -8.73 39.90 38.04
CA PRO A 186 -9.38 40.98 38.77
C PRO A 186 -10.62 40.50 39.54
N ALA A 187 -10.78 40.94 40.79
CA ALA A 187 -11.95 40.64 41.60
C ALA A 187 -13.12 41.63 41.36
N GLY A 188 -14.35 41.16 41.53
CA GLY A 188 -15.57 41.98 41.49
C GLY A 188 -16.06 42.39 40.09
N MET A 189 -15.57 41.72 39.03
CA MET A 189 -16.05 41.89 37.65
C MET A 189 -16.11 40.53 36.92
N PRO A 190 -16.97 40.38 35.91
CA PRO A 190 -17.02 39.15 35.11
C PRO A 190 -15.75 39.00 34.27
N ILE A 191 -15.15 37.81 34.32
CA ILE A 191 -13.89 37.48 33.67
C ILE A 191 -14.00 36.09 33.04
N ASP A 192 -13.44 35.94 31.84
CA ASP A 192 -13.18 34.65 31.20
C ASP A 192 -11.68 34.47 30.98
N LEU A 193 -11.24 33.22 30.80
CA LEU A 193 -9.89 32.93 30.35
C LEU A 193 -9.89 32.47 28.91
N LYS A 194 -8.84 32.83 28.17
CA LYS A 194 -8.59 32.37 26.82
C LYS A 194 -7.29 31.61 26.77
N VAL A 195 -7.38 30.30 26.61
CA VAL A 195 -6.20 29.43 26.51
C VAL A 195 -5.82 29.34 25.04
N SER A 196 -4.58 29.71 24.72
CA SER A 196 -4.00 29.61 23.38
C SER A 196 -2.79 28.68 23.37
N PHE A 197 -2.77 27.75 22.43
CA PHE A 197 -1.71 26.75 22.25
C PHE A 197 -1.47 26.51 20.76
N THR A 198 -0.35 25.89 20.41
CA THR A 198 -0.05 25.54 19.02
C THR A 198 -0.40 24.08 18.78
N ALA A 199 -1.22 23.81 17.76
CA ALA A 199 -1.57 22.46 17.35
C ALA A 199 -1.19 22.24 15.88
N LEU A 200 -0.75 21.02 15.54
CA LEU A 200 -0.60 20.59 14.15
C LEU A 200 -1.97 20.20 13.62
N VAL A 201 -2.41 20.80 12.52
CA VAL A 201 -3.74 20.52 11.96
C VAL A 201 -3.60 20.24 10.47
N LYS A 202 -4.38 19.27 9.97
CA LYS A 202 -4.47 18.99 8.55
C LYS A 202 -5.42 19.97 7.87
N ASP A 203 -5.12 20.33 6.63
CA ASP A 203 -6.05 21.12 5.84
C ASP A 203 -7.29 20.29 5.47
N PRO A 204 -8.50 20.66 5.93
CA PRO A 204 -9.71 19.97 5.55
C PRO A 204 -10.03 20.11 4.06
N LEU A 205 -9.51 21.13 3.36
CA LEU A 205 -9.67 21.32 1.90
C LEU A 205 -8.68 20.47 1.10
N ASN A 206 -7.49 20.23 1.64
CA ASN A 206 -6.48 19.41 0.99
C ASN A 206 -5.98 18.30 1.95
N PRO A 207 -6.64 17.14 1.97
CA PRO A 207 -6.27 16.04 2.87
C PRO A 207 -4.90 15.41 2.54
N MET A 208 -4.28 15.74 1.41
CA MET A 208 -2.92 15.29 1.03
C MET A 208 -1.81 16.26 1.44
N ALA A 209 -2.16 17.49 1.84
CA ALA A 209 -1.20 18.50 2.25
C ALA A 209 -0.52 18.14 3.57
N HIS A 210 0.71 18.63 3.74
CA HIS A 210 1.45 18.53 4.99
C HIS A 210 0.65 19.20 6.13
N PRO A 211 0.53 18.58 7.32
CA PRO A 211 -0.07 19.23 8.49
C PRO A 211 0.65 20.55 8.83
N TYR A 212 -0.07 21.62 9.10
CA TYR A 212 0.57 22.90 9.46
C TYR A 212 0.33 23.23 10.92
N ALA A 213 1.32 23.88 11.54
CA ALA A 213 1.18 24.38 12.90
C ALA A 213 0.27 25.63 12.89
N THR A 214 -0.78 25.60 13.69
CA THR A 214 -1.69 26.75 13.85
C THR A 214 -1.93 27.01 15.33
N ARG A 215 -2.05 28.30 15.70
CA ARG A 215 -2.49 28.69 17.05
C ARG A 215 -3.98 28.35 17.16
N ARG A 216 -4.34 27.54 18.15
CA ARG A 216 -5.70 27.22 18.54
C ARG A 216 -5.99 27.87 19.88
N MET A 217 -7.27 28.21 20.08
CA MET A 217 -7.72 28.87 21.29
C MET A 217 -9.08 28.32 21.70
N PHE A 218 -9.30 28.20 23.01
CA PHE A 218 -10.60 27.91 23.59
C PHE A 218 -10.84 28.77 24.83
N PRO A 219 -12.09 29.19 25.05
CA PRO A 219 -12.46 29.94 26.25
C PRO A 219 -12.65 29.00 27.45
N ILE A 220 -12.44 29.54 28.64
CA ILE A 220 -12.87 29.00 29.92
C ILE A 220 -13.81 30.04 30.51
N ASP A 221 -15.11 29.77 30.41
CA ASP A 221 -16.20 30.72 30.65
C ASP A 221 -17.18 30.26 31.74
N ASN A 222 -16.75 29.29 32.56
CA ASN A 222 -17.58 28.67 33.60
C ASN A 222 -18.93 28.15 33.06
N GLN A 223 -18.90 27.44 31.92
CA GLN A 223 -20.11 26.95 31.25
C GLN A 223 -21.07 28.09 30.87
N ALA A 224 -20.50 29.16 30.30
CA ALA A 224 -21.17 30.40 29.90
C ALA A 224 -21.75 31.28 31.03
N LEU A 225 -21.42 31.01 32.30
CA LEU A 225 -21.84 31.85 33.44
C LEU A 225 -20.83 32.98 33.75
N HIS A 226 -19.63 32.90 33.17
CA HIS A 226 -18.46 33.74 33.47
C HIS A 226 -17.99 33.61 34.93
N TYR A 227 -16.71 33.91 35.20
CA TYR A 227 -16.21 33.94 36.58
C TYR A 227 -16.38 35.33 37.18
N ASN A 228 -16.97 35.41 38.37
CA ASN A 228 -17.07 36.65 39.14
C ASN A 228 -16.72 36.34 40.60
N LEU A 229 -15.44 36.51 40.94
CA LEU A 229 -14.87 36.15 42.24
C LEU A 229 -14.68 37.38 43.13
N ASN A 230 -14.77 37.20 44.44
CA ASN A 230 -14.42 38.23 45.42
C ASN A 230 -12.91 38.27 45.65
N THR A 231 -12.44 39.34 46.29
CA THR A 231 -11.01 39.52 46.60
C THR A 231 -10.49 38.36 47.47
N GLY A 232 -9.41 37.72 47.03
CA GLY A 232 -8.78 36.61 47.76
C GLY A 232 -9.48 35.25 47.63
N ASP A 233 -10.56 35.16 46.85
CA ASP A 233 -11.21 33.87 46.52
C ASP A 233 -10.28 32.99 45.66
N GLU A 234 -10.40 31.67 45.81
CA GLU A 234 -9.64 30.67 45.06
C GLU A 234 -10.60 29.67 44.39
N VAL A 235 -10.40 29.42 43.09
CA VAL A 235 -11.19 28.44 42.31
C VAL A 235 -10.28 27.53 41.49
N THR A 236 -10.55 26.23 41.49
CA THR A 236 -9.86 25.24 40.66
C THR A 236 -10.59 25.04 39.33
N VAL A 237 -9.83 25.07 38.23
CA VAL A 237 -10.33 24.88 36.86
C VAL A 237 -9.57 23.74 36.20
N ASP A 238 -10.29 22.72 35.72
CA ASP A 238 -9.71 21.60 34.97
C ASP A 238 -9.66 21.91 33.47
N LEU A 239 -8.46 22.09 32.93
CA LEU A 239 -8.20 22.29 31.50
C LEU A 239 -8.64 21.11 30.65
N SER A 240 -8.60 19.89 31.19
CA SER A 240 -8.82 18.66 30.44
C SER A 240 -10.24 18.62 29.87
N TRP A 241 -11.22 19.09 30.64
CA TRP A 241 -12.61 19.18 30.20
C TRP A 241 -12.80 20.18 29.05
N TYR A 242 -12.34 21.43 29.22
CA TYR A 242 -12.50 22.48 28.20
C TYR A 242 -11.74 22.16 26.91
N SER A 243 -10.51 21.64 27.03
CA SER A 243 -9.68 21.28 25.87
C SER A 243 -10.23 20.07 25.10
N LEU A 244 -10.74 19.04 25.80
CA LEU A 244 -11.40 17.91 25.15
C LEU A 244 -12.70 18.36 24.48
N HIS A 245 -13.49 19.23 25.13
CA HIS A 245 -14.72 19.74 24.53
C HIS A 245 -14.44 20.58 23.26
N ALA A 246 -13.40 21.41 23.28
CA ALA A 246 -12.95 22.14 22.10
C ALA A 246 -12.54 21.20 20.96
N SER A 247 -11.90 20.08 21.30
CA SER A 247 -11.56 19.02 20.34
C SER A 247 -12.79 18.36 19.74
N ILE A 248 -13.79 18.02 20.56
CA ILE A 248 -15.06 17.43 20.10
C ILE A 248 -15.75 18.39 19.11
N ASN A 249 -15.82 19.68 19.44
CA ASN A 249 -16.40 20.69 18.55
C ASN A 249 -15.65 20.75 17.21
N TYR A 250 -14.32 20.73 17.25
CA TYR A 250 -13.51 20.72 16.03
C TYR A 250 -13.78 19.49 15.14
N VAL A 251 -13.91 18.28 15.73
CA VAL A 251 -14.25 17.08 14.95
C VAL A 251 -15.68 17.13 14.42
N ASN A 252 -16.64 17.67 15.18
CA ASN A 252 -18.01 17.89 14.70
C ASN A 252 -18.04 18.86 13.52
N ASP A 253 -17.35 20.00 13.60
CA ASP A 253 -17.26 20.96 12.50
C ASP A 253 -16.67 20.31 11.24
N LEU A 254 -15.65 19.47 11.43
CA LEU A 254 -15.03 18.73 10.34
C LEU A 254 -15.96 17.65 9.78
N PHE A 255 -16.74 16.99 10.62
CA PHE A 255 -17.75 16.01 10.24
C PHE A 255 -18.81 16.67 9.35
N ASP A 256 -19.38 17.79 9.80
CA ASP A 256 -20.41 18.53 9.06
C ASP A 256 -19.88 19.05 7.71
N LEU A 257 -18.65 19.58 7.70
CA LEU A 257 -17.97 20.00 6.47
C LEU A 257 -17.76 18.83 5.50
N THR A 258 -17.36 17.67 6.01
CA THR A 258 -17.15 16.46 5.20
C THR A 258 -18.48 15.93 4.67
N TRP A 259 -19.51 15.90 5.50
CA TRP A 259 -20.86 15.49 5.14
C TRP A 259 -21.46 16.35 4.02
N ASN A 260 -21.37 17.68 4.14
CA ASN A 260 -21.83 18.60 3.09
C ASN A 260 -21.08 18.39 1.77
N ARG A 261 -19.79 18.06 1.81
CA ARG A 261 -19.05 17.68 0.60
C ARG A 261 -19.50 16.34 0.01
N MET A 262 -19.84 15.37 0.86
CA MET A 262 -20.39 14.10 0.40
C MET A 262 -21.73 14.33 -0.32
N GLU A 263 -22.61 15.15 0.23
CA GLU A 263 -23.88 15.53 -0.43
C GLU A 263 -23.64 16.14 -1.82
N LYS A 264 -22.71 17.11 -1.94
CA LYS A 264 -22.32 17.68 -3.25
C LYS A 264 -21.78 16.65 -4.24
N MET A 265 -21.05 15.65 -3.74
CA MET A 265 -20.58 14.54 -4.57
C MET A 265 -21.74 13.63 -5.00
N GLU A 266 -22.70 13.36 -4.12
CA GLU A 266 -23.89 12.58 -4.49
C GLU A 266 -24.74 13.29 -5.54
N ASP A 267 -24.89 14.62 -5.43
CA ASP A 267 -25.53 15.47 -6.44
C ASP A 267 -24.80 15.36 -7.80
N ALA A 268 -23.48 15.37 -7.79
CA ALA A 268 -22.64 15.15 -8.98
C ALA A 268 -22.67 13.69 -9.48
N GLY A 269 -23.26 12.76 -8.72
CA GLY A 269 -23.51 11.38 -9.13
C GLY A 269 -22.61 10.30 -8.61
N PHE A 270 -21.84 10.61 -7.59
CA PHE A 270 -21.09 9.59 -6.88
C PHE A 270 -22.04 8.74 -6.04
N TYR A 271 -21.74 7.45 -5.95
CA TYR A 271 -22.37 6.54 -4.99
C TYR A 271 -21.43 6.35 -3.80
N LEU A 272 -21.85 6.83 -2.63
CA LEU A 272 -20.99 6.94 -1.44
C LEU A 272 -21.40 5.99 -0.30
N GLY A 273 -22.13 4.90 -0.59
CA GLY A 273 -22.68 4.01 0.44
C GLY A 273 -21.65 3.51 1.47
N ARG A 274 -20.46 3.11 1.02
CA ARG A 274 -19.38 2.70 1.95
C ARG A 274 -18.88 3.84 2.84
N LEU A 275 -18.76 5.07 2.29
CA LEU A 275 -18.31 6.22 3.07
C LEU A 275 -19.37 6.68 4.07
N LYS A 276 -20.66 6.54 3.75
CA LYS A 276 -21.77 6.84 4.68
C LYS A 276 -21.75 5.91 5.90
N GLU A 277 -21.41 4.64 5.71
CA GLU A 277 -21.20 3.70 6.83
C GLU A 277 -20.03 4.14 7.72
N ASP A 278 -18.89 4.51 7.14
CA ASP A 278 -17.74 5.03 7.88
C ASP A 278 -18.10 6.33 8.64
N MET A 279 -18.88 7.24 8.03
CA MET A 279 -19.40 8.44 8.70
C MET A 279 -20.36 8.10 9.85
N SER A 280 -21.26 7.12 9.68
CA SER A 280 -22.12 6.66 10.77
C SER A 280 -21.33 6.11 11.95
N LYS A 281 -20.21 5.43 11.68
CA LYS A 281 -19.30 4.95 12.72
C LYS A 281 -18.64 6.12 13.46
N VAL A 282 -18.13 7.11 12.74
CA VAL A 282 -17.56 8.35 13.33
C VAL A 282 -18.59 9.04 14.24
N ARG A 283 -19.85 9.15 13.81
CA ARG A 283 -20.91 9.75 14.62
C ARG A 283 -21.12 9.00 15.94
N SER A 284 -21.18 7.66 15.88
CA SER A 284 -21.30 6.81 17.07
C SER A 284 -20.10 6.96 18.02
N GLU A 285 -18.88 7.06 17.49
CA GLU A 285 -17.68 7.28 18.30
C GLU A 285 -17.71 8.64 19.01
N ILE A 286 -18.10 9.72 18.32
CA ILE A 286 -18.25 11.05 18.92
C ILE A 286 -19.28 11.04 20.06
N GLU A 287 -20.41 10.34 19.88
CA GLU A 287 -21.43 10.21 20.93
C GLU A 287 -20.92 9.44 22.16
N GLN A 288 -20.09 8.42 21.96
CA GLN A 288 -19.43 7.70 23.06
C GLN A 288 -18.43 8.59 23.83
N VAL A 289 -17.72 9.49 23.13
CA VAL A 289 -16.79 10.45 23.76
C VAL A 289 -17.53 11.40 24.71
N LEU A 290 -18.72 11.88 24.33
CA LEU A 290 -19.54 12.72 25.20
C LEU A 290 -19.93 12.00 26.51
N GLY A 291 -20.22 10.69 26.43
CA GLY A 291 -20.45 9.85 27.60
C GLY A 291 -19.21 9.74 28.51
N LYS A 292 -18.02 9.52 27.91
CA LYS A 292 -16.75 9.44 28.65
C LYS A 292 -16.34 10.76 29.30
N LEU A 293 -16.64 11.88 28.65
CA LEU A 293 -16.43 13.22 29.18
C LEU A 293 -17.29 13.45 30.43
N ALA A 294 -18.54 12.98 30.46
CA ALA A 294 -19.39 13.03 31.64
C ALA A 294 -18.91 12.12 32.79
N GLU A 295 -18.20 11.02 32.48
CA GLU A 295 -17.58 10.12 33.47
C GLU A 295 -16.23 10.64 34.03
N GLY A 296 -15.70 11.76 33.50
CA GLY A 296 -14.36 12.26 33.85
C GLY A 296 -13.19 11.44 33.27
N LYS A 297 -13.45 10.56 32.30
CA LYS A 297 -12.44 9.71 31.64
C LYS A 297 -11.89 10.36 30.39
N TYR A 298 -11.10 11.42 30.56
CA TYR A 298 -10.66 12.27 29.45
C TYR A 298 -9.68 11.58 28.49
N GLU A 299 -8.77 10.73 28.97
CA GLU A 299 -7.80 10.02 28.12
C GLU A 299 -8.49 9.01 27.19
N GLU A 300 -9.36 8.14 27.75
CA GLU A 300 -10.17 7.22 26.93
C GLU A 300 -11.05 7.97 25.92
N GLY A 301 -11.59 9.14 26.32
CA GLY A 301 -12.35 10.01 25.43
C GLY A 301 -11.51 10.58 24.28
N LEU A 302 -10.28 11.01 24.57
CA LEU A 302 -9.36 11.53 23.55
C LEU A 302 -8.93 10.43 22.56
N ASP A 303 -8.69 9.20 23.03
CA ASP A 303 -8.31 8.07 22.19
C ASP A 303 -9.43 7.71 21.21
N LEU A 304 -10.68 7.61 21.70
CA LEU A 304 -11.87 7.39 20.87
C LEU A 304 -12.07 8.53 19.86
N LEU A 305 -11.91 9.79 20.30
CA LEU A 305 -12.04 10.95 19.42
C LEU A 305 -10.94 10.98 18.35
N SER A 306 -9.73 10.56 18.69
CA SER A 306 -8.61 10.48 17.74
C SER A 306 -8.83 9.40 16.70
N ALA A 307 -9.40 8.25 17.07
CA ALA A 307 -9.81 7.21 16.13
C ALA A 307 -10.92 7.68 15.17
N ALA A 308 -11.89 8.44 15.69
CA ALA A 308 -12.96 9.07 14.89
C ALA A 308 -12.39 10.09 13.90
N TYR A 309 -11.48 10.96 14.37
CA TYR A 309 -10.78 11.94 13.53
C TYR A 309 -9.93 11.27 12.43
N SER A 310 -9.22 10.19 12.76
CA SER A 310 -8.43 9.41 11.81
C SER A 310 -9.32 8.77 10.74
N THR A 311 -10.45 8.16 11.14
CA THR A 311 -11.43 7.61 10.19
C THR A 311 -11.99 8.69 9.26
N LEU A 312 -12.34 9.87 9.80
CA LEU A 312 -12.88 10.98 9.04
C LEU A 312 -11.85 11.54 8.03
N THR A 313 -10.61 11.78 8.46
CA THR A 313 -9.59 12.39 7.61
C THR A 313 -8.94 11.40 6.65
N ILE A 314 -8.63 10.18 7.10
CA ILE A 314 -7.94 9.18 6.28
C ILE A 314 -8.94 8.39 5.43
N ASN A 315 -9.92 7.75 6.06
CA ASN A 315 -10.80 6.82 5.34
C ASN A 315 -11.87 7.56 4.52
N VAL A 316 -12.40 8.68 5.01
CA VAL A 316 -13.46 9.39 4.28
C VAL A 316 -12.86 10.45 3.35
N ALA A 317 -12.17 11.47 3.89
CA ALA A 317 -11.74 12.62 3.09
C ALA A 317 -10.75 12.26 1.96
N ILE A 318 -9.77 11.40 2.20
CA ILE A 318 -8.83 10.99 1.13
C ILE A 318 -9.55 10.15 0.07
N ASN A 319 -10.43 9.23 0.45
CA ASN A 319 -11.18 8.43 -0.53
C ASN A 319 -12.12 9.30 -1.37
N MET A 320 -12.78 10.31 -0.78
CA MET A 320 -13.57 11.28 -1.53
C MET A 320 -12.73 12.02 -2.58
N TYR A 321 -11.57 12.54 -2.16
CA TYR A 321 -10.65 13.24 -3.07
C TYR A 321 -10.16 12.32 -4.20
N ARG A 322 -9.81 11.06 -3.89
CA ARG A 322 -9.41 10.06 -4.89
C ARG A 322 -10.54 9.71 -5.83
N MET A 323 -11.75 9.51 -5.34
CA MET A 323 -12.92 9.23 -6.17
C MET A 323 -13.15 10.38 -7.14
N TRP A 324 -13.06 11.63 -6.67
CA TRP A 324 -13.19 12.83 -7.50
C TRP A 324 -12.14 12.87 -8.63
N LEU A 325 -10.86 12.76 -8.29
CA LEU A 325 -9.76 12.76 -9.27
C LEU A 325 -9.84 11.58 -10.24
N THR A 326 -10.17 10.40 -9.73
CA THR A 326 -10.27 9.18 -10.54
C THR A 326 -11.40 9.30 -11.56
N ALA A 327 -12.56 9.85 -11.16
CA ALA A 327 -13.66 10.11 -12.06
C ALA A 327 -13.30 11.16 -13.12
N GLN A 328 -12.63 12.24 -12.71
CA GLN A 328 -12.21 13.31 -13.64
C GLN A 328 -11.20 12.80 -14.69
N THR A 329 -10.18 12.06 -14.27
CA THR A 329 -9.16 11.51 -15.18
C THR A 329 -9.73 10.41 -16.08
N SER A 330 -10.59 9.54 -15.55
CA SER A 330 -11.22 8.47 -16.32
C SER A 330 -12.29 8.97 -17.29
N ALA A 331 -12.92 10.12 -17.02
CA ALA A 331 -13.89 10.75 -17.92
C ALA A 331 -13.33 11.03 -19.32
N ILE A 332 -12.01 11.20 -19.46
CA ILE A 332 -11.35 11.41 -20.76
C ILE A 332 -11.51 10.17 -21.66
N PHE A 333 -11.42 8.98 -21.08
CA PHE A 333 -11.45 7.70 -21.81
C PHE A 333 -12.85 7.07 -21.86
N MET A 334 -13.75 7.44 -20.94
CA MET A 334 -15.10 6.89 -20.89
C MET A 334 -15.90 6.97 -22.20
N PRO A 335 -15.83 8.04 -23.03
CA PRO A 335 -16.57 8.10 -24.30
C PRO A 335 -16.18 7.03 -25.34
N VAL A 336 -15.02 6.38 -25.19
CA VAL A 336 -14.58 5.27 -26.06
C VAL A 336 -15.50 4.05 -25.92
N TYR A 337 -15.94 3.77 -24.69
CA TYR A 337 -16.78 2.63 -24.37
C TYR A 337 -18.14 2.63 -25.10
N PRO A 338 -18.99 3.68 -25.00
CA PRO A 338 -20.25 3.73 -25.74
C PRO A 338 -20.02 3.78 -27.26
N ALA A 339 -18.89 4.32 -27.74
CA ALA A 339 -18.57 4.32 -29.18
C ALA A 339 -18.34 2.89 -29.70
N PHE A 340 -17.53 2.10 -28.99
CA PHE A 340 -17.30 0.70 -29.32
C PHE A 340 -18.60 -0.13 -29.19
N PHE A 341 -19.37 0.09 -28.13
CA PHE A 341 -20.67 -0.59 -27.93
C PHE A 341 -21.68 -0.25 -29.05
N ALA A 342 -21.79 1.03 -29.43
CA ALA A 342 -22.69 1.47 -30.48
C ALA A 342 -22.31 0.89 -31.86
N VAL A 343 -21.02 0.83 -32.18
CA VAL A 343 -20.53 0.21 -33.42
C VAL A 343 -20.81 -1.29 -33.42
N THR A 344 -20.42 -2.02 -32.37
CA THR A 344 -20.65 -3.47 -32.29
C THR A 344 -22.13 -3.83 -32.34
N THR A 345 -22.99 -3.08 -31.64
CA THR A 345 -24.44 -3.27 -31.64
C THR A 345 -25.06 -2.91 -32.99
N ALA A 346 -24.63 -1.83 -33.65
CA ALA A 346 -25.07 -1.48 -35.00
C ALA A 346 -24.68 -2.55 -36.03
N PHE A 347 -23.44 -3.05 -35.93
CA PHE A 347 -22.96 -4.16 -36.74
C PHE A 347 -23.78 -5.42 -36.48
N PHE A 348 -24.24 -5.65 -35.24
CA PHE A 348 -25.16 -6.73 -34.91
C PHE A 348 -26.58 -6.49 -35.47
N LEU A 349 -27.12 -5.27 -35.42
CA LEU A 349 -28.53 -4.96 -35.76
C LEU A 349 -28.82 -4.74 -37.25
N PHE A 350 -27.87 -4.31 -38.08
CA PHE A 350 -28.14 -3.98 -39.48
C PHE A 350 -27.14 -4.62 -40.44
N GLU A 351 -27.58 -5.05 -41.63
CA GLU A 351 -26.69 -5.63 -42.66
C GLU A 351 -26.14 -4.56 -43.61
N ASP A 352 -27.00 -3.63 -44.05
CA ASP A 352 -26.65 -2.52 -44.93
C ASP A 352 -25.61 -1.59 -44.31
N THR A 353 -24.54 -1.30 -45.03
CA THR A 353 -23.45 -0.41 -44.56
C THR A 353 -23.96 0.98 -44.17
N ARG A 354 -24.91 1.55 -44.94
CA ARG A 354 -25.51 2.85 -44.63
C ARG A 354 -26.31 2.82 -43.33
N ARG A 355 -27.12 1.77 -43.11
CA ARG A 355 -27.91 1.60 -41.88
C ARG A 355 -27.01 1.34 -40.67
N LYS A 356 -25.95 0.54 -40.83
CA LYS A 356 -24.94 0.35 -39.77
C LYS A 356 -24.37 1.70 -39.33
N MET A 357 -23.86 2.51 -40.25
CA MET A 357 -23.27 3.81 -39.92
C MET A 357 -24.25 4.75 -39.23
N LEU A 358 -25.48 4.89 -39.77
CA LEU A 358 -26.51 5.74 -39.17
C LEU A 358 -26.92 5.24 -37.77
N SER A 359 -27.14 3.93 -37.63
CA SER A 359 -27.50 3.32 -36.34
C SER A 359 -26.38 3.41 -35.32
N SER A 360 -25.11 3.33 -35.72
CA SER A 360 -23.98 3.55 -34.82
C SER A 360 -24.04 4.95 -34.24
N ILE A 361 -24.31 5.98 -35.05
CA ILE A 361 -24.41 7.37 -34.57
C ILE A 361 -25.57 7.53 -33.60
N LEU A 362 -26.75 6.99 -33.93
CA LEU A 362 -27.93 7.07 -33.06
C LEU A 362 -27.74 6.30 -31.74
N LEU A 363 -27.20 5.08 -31.79
CA LEU A 363 -26.90 4.27 -30.61
C LEU A 363 -25.80 4.92 -29.76
N TYR A 364 -24.82 5.56 -30.38
CA TYR A 364 -23.79 6.30 -29.66
C TYR A 364 -24.39 7.48 -28.92
N ALA A 365 -25.20 8.31 -29.58
CA ALA A 365 -25.88 9.44 -28.95
C ALA A 365 -26.73 8.98 -27.75
N ALA A 366 -27.50 7.89 -27.90
CA ALA A 366 -28.32 7.36 -26.83
C ALA A 366 -27.51 6.78 -25.65
N SER A 367 -26.50 5.95 -25.94
CA SER A 367 -25.66 5.33 -24.90
C SER A 367 -24.72 6.32 -24.22
N PHE A 368 -24.23 7.33 -24.94
CA PHE A 368 -23.44 8.42 -24.39
C PHE A 368 -24.29 9.34 -23.51
N ALA A 369 -25.51 9.68 -23.93
CA ALA A 369 -26.43 10.44 -23.09
C ALA A 369 -26.73 9.71 -21.77
N LEU A 370 -27.00 8.40 -21.84
CA LEU A 370 -27.16 7.57 -20.63
C LEU A 370 -25.90 7.60 -19.77
N LEU A 371 -24.71 7.41 -20.37
CA LEU A 371 -23.45 7.42 -19.65
C LEU A 371 -23.16 8.79 -19.01
N TYR A 372 -23.52 9.90 -19.66
CA TYR A 372 -23.35 11.26 -19.13
C TYR A 372 -24.15 11.49 -17.84
N TYR A 373 -25.37 10.93 -17.74
CA TYR A 373 -26.16 11.02 -16.51
C TYR A 373 -25.65 10.07 -15.44
N VAL A 374 -25.20 8.89 -15.83
CA VAL A 374 -24.87 7.82 -14.89
C VAL A 374 -23.45 7.96 -14.33
N TYR A 375 -22.49 8.35 -15.14
CA TYR A 375 -21.08 8.42 -14.74
C TYR A 375 -20.71 9.84 -14.24
N PRO A 376 -20.33 10.00 -12.96
CA PRO A 376 -20.14 11.33 -12.35
C PRO A 376 -19.02 12.14 -13.02
N GLY A 377 -17.93 11.49 -13.45
CA GLY A 377 -16.78 12.20 -14.02
C GLY A 377 -17.10 13.03 -15.27
N LEU A 378 -18.11 12.64 -16.05
CA LEU A 378 -18.54 13.39 -17.24
C LEU A 378 -19.31 14.69 -16.88
N GLN A 379 -19.86 14.78 -15.66
CA GLN A 379 -20.56 15.97 -15.17
C GLN A 379 -19.58 16.99 -14.54
N ILE A 380 -18.44 16.52 -14.06
CA ILE A 380 -17.40 17.34 -13.40
C ILE A 380 -16.51 18.05 -14.42
N VAL A 381 -16.20 17.39 -15.53
CA VAL A 381 -15.31 17.93 -16.58
C VAL A 381 -16.05 18.99 -17.41
N GLU A 382 -15.31 19.98 -17.92
CA GLU A 382 -15.86 21.03 -18.78
C GLU A 382 -16.68 20.43 -19.95
N PRO A 383 -17.97 20.81 -20.11
CA PRO A 383 -18.85 20.20 -21.12
C PRO A 383 -18.31 20.27 -22.55
N LYS A 384 -17.58 21.35 -22.90
CA LYS A 384 -16.97 21.52 -24.22
C LYS A 384 -15.92 20.45 -24.50
N LEU A 385 -15.08 20.14 -23.53
CA LEU A 385 -14.05 19.10 -23.64
C LEU A 385 -14.71 17.72 -23.77
N VAL A 386 -15.74 17.44 -22.96
CA VAL A 386 -16.49 16.18 -22.99
C VAL A 386 -17.14 15.94 -24.35
N VAL A 387 -17.83 16.94 -24.91
CA VAL A 387 -18.46 16.83 -26.24
C VAL A 387 -17.40 16.67 -27.33
N GLY A 388 -16.28 17.41 -27.27
CA GLY A 388 -15.18 17.27 -28.21
C GLY A 388 -14.58 15.86 -28.22
N LEU A 389 -14.31 15.30 -27.03
CA LEU A 389 -13.82 13.93 -26.88
C LEU A 389 -14.84 12.90 -27.37
N ALA A 390 -16.13 13.11 -27.10
CA ALA A 390 -17.19 12.22 -27.57
C ALA A 390 -17.25 12.16 -29.11
N VAL A 391 -17.21 13.32 -29.78
CA VAL A 391 -17.19 13.40 -31.25
C VAL A 391 -15.92 12.74 -31.81
N MET A 392 -14.75 13.00 -31.21
CA MET A 392 -13.48 12.37 -31.61
C MET A 392 -13.53 10.84 -31.47
N CYS A 393 -14.03 10.34 -30.33
CA CYS A 393 -14.16 8.91 -30.07
C CYS A 393 -15.12 8.23 -31.06
N MET A 394 -16.24 8.89 -31.38
CA MET A 394 -17.17 8.38 -32.37
C MET A 394 -16.57 8.34 -33.78
N PHE A 395 -15.87 9.42 -34.17
CA PHE A 395 -15.16 9.47 -35.45
C PHE A 395 -14.12 8.36 -35.54
N LEU A 396 -13.30 8.19 -34.50
CA LEU A 396 -12.29 7.14 -34.42
C LEU A 396 -12.93 5.74 -34.52
N ALA A 397 -14.02 5.49 -33.80
CA ALA A 397 -14.72 4.20 -33.85
C ALA A 397 -15.28 3.89 -35.25
N ILE A 398 -15.87 4.87 -35.94
CA ILE A 398 -16.32 4.72 -37.34
C ILE A 398 -15.12 4.48 -38.27
N PHE A 399 -14.05 5.25 -38.12
CA PHE A 399 -12.84 5.12 -38.93
C PHE A 399 -12.24 3.72 -38.79
N VAL A 400 -12.07 3.24 -37.56
CA VAL A 400 -11.56 1.89 -37.28
C VAL A 400 -12.49 0.80 -37.82
N ALA A 401 -13.81 0.97 -37.69
CA ALA A 401 -14.75 -0.08 -38.09
C ALA A 401 -15.01 -0.17 -39.60
N PHE A 402 -14.97 0.96 -40.33
CA PHE A 402 -15.38 1.00 -41.74
C PHE A 402 -14.23 1.30 -42.71
N ILE A 403 -13.20 2.01 -42.27
CA ILE A 403 -12.11 2.51 -43.13
C ILE A 403 -10.87 1.62 -43.01
N VAL A 404 -10.42 1.31 -41.79
CA VAL A 404 -9.21 0.48 -41.57
C VAL A 404 -9.26 -0.89 -42.27
N PRO A 405 -10.38 -1.66 -42.25
CA PRO A 405 -10.44 -2.95 -42.94
C PRO A 405 -10.29 -2.85 -44.47
N ARG A 406 -10.42 -1.65 -45.07
CA ARG A 406 -10.22 -1.45 -46.50
C ARG A 406 -8.76 -1.25 -46.89
N PHE A 407 -7.93 -0.82 -45.95
CA PHE A 407 -6.50 -0.54 -46.18
C PHE A 407 -5.61 -1.76 -45.91
N ILE A 408 -6.06 -2.71 -45.09
CA ILE A 408 -5.33 -3.94 -44.80
C ILE A 408 -5.77 -5.00 -45.82
N LYS A 409 -4.96 -5.23 -46.86
CA LYS A 409 -5.14 -6.35 -47.80
C LYS A 409 -4.14 -7.46 -47.47
N GLU A 410 -4.61 -8.68 -47.23
CA GLU A 410 -3.73 -9.85 -47.10
C GLU A 410 -3.12 -10.19 -48.48
N PRO A 411 -1.82 -10.53 -48.56
CA PRO A 411 -1.21 -10.98 -49.80
C PRO A 411 -1.80 -12.34 -50.21
N ASP A 412 -2.23 -12.45 -51.47
CA ASP A 412 -2.76 -13.69 -52.03
C ASP A 412 -1.63 -14.74 -52.15
N VAL A 413 -1.62 -15.70 -51.22
CA VAL A 413 -0.72 -16.86 -51.28
C VAL A 413 -1.45 -18.01 -51.97
N PRO A 414 -0.94 -18.53 -53.12
CA PRO A 414 -1.57 -19.64 -53.83
C PRO A 414 -1.76 -20.86 -52.90
N GLY A 415 -2.99 -21.39 -52.85
CA GLY A 415 -3.33 -22.58 -52.06
C GLY A 415 -3.69 -22.33 -50.58
N ARG A 416 -3.65 -21.09 -50.09
CA ARG A 416 -4.18 -20.72 -48.76
C ARG A 416 -5.26 -19.65 -48.90
N TYR A 417 -6.41 -19.88 -48.27
CA TYR A 417 -7.46 -18.88 -48.20
C TYR A 417 -7.03 -17.74 -47.27
N PRO A 418 -7.19 -16.46 -47.67
CA PRO A 418 -6.91 -15.33 -46.79
C PRO A 418 -7.80 -15.40 -45.53
N VAL A 419 -7.15 -15.40 -44.36
CA VAL A 419 -7.78 -15.60 -43.05
C VAL A 419 -8.81 -14.51 -42.79
N GLN A 420 -8.53 -13.26 -43.18
CA GLN A 420 -9.48 -12.15 -43.05
C GLN A 420 -10.78 -12.36 -43.83
N SER A 421 -10.70 -12.93 -45.04
CA SER A 421 -11.89 -13.16 -45.86
C SER A 421 -12.80 -14.22 -45.26
N VAL A 422 -12.19 -15.31 -44.75
CA VAL A 422 -12.93 -16.38 -44.05
C VAL A 422 -13.55 -15.83 -42.77
N LEU A 423 -12.79 -15.07 -41.98
CA LEU A 423 -13.25 -14.50 -40.71
C LEU A 423 -14.43 -13.54 -40.92
N THR A 424 -14.38 -12.68 -41.94
CA THR A 424 -15.46 -11.74 -42.26
C THR A 424 -16.76 -12.46 -42.62
N VAL A 425 -16.67 -13.53 -43.42
CA VAL A 425 -17.82 -14.37 -43.77
C VAL A 425 -18.38 -15.08 -42.53
N VAL A 426 -17.50 -15.64 -41.70
CA VAL A 426 -17.87 -16.32 -40.44
C VAL A 426 -18.61 -15.38 -39.49
N PHE A 427 -18.10 -14.16 -39.24
CA PHE A 427 -18.77 -13.17 -38.39
C PHE A 427 -20.09 -12.67 -38.99
N SER A 428 -20.16 -12.50 -40.31
CA SER A 428 -21.40 -12.12 -41.01
C SER A 428 -22.48 -13.19 -40.85
N MET A 429 -22.13 -14.48 -41.05
CA MET A 429 -23.03 -15.61 -40.84
C MET A 429 -23.43 -15.77 -39.37
N ALA A 430 -22.48 -15.67 -38.44
CA ALA A 430 -22.72 -15.82 -37.00
C ALA A 430 -23.77 -14.81 -36.50
N LYS A 431 -23.60 -13.53 -36.84
CA LYS A 431 -24.58 -12.49 -36.52
C LYS A 431 -25.98 -12.83 -37.05
N ARG A 432 -26.08 -13.26 -38.31
CA ARG A 432 -27.37 -13.62 -38.94
C ARG A 432 -28.02 -14.80 -38.23
N ASN A 433 -27.22 -15.76 -37.80
CA ASN A 433 -27.67 -16.93 -37.06
C ASN A 433 -28.22 -16.58 -35.67
N VAL A 434 -27.58 -15.67 -34.94
CA VAL A 434 -28.10 -15.19 -33.63
C VAL A 434 -29.47 -14.53 -33.82
N LYS A 435 -29.64 -13.71 -34.87
CA LYS A 435 -30.91 -13.06 -35.18
C LYS A 435 -32.03 -13.99 -35.61
N ARG A 436 -31.70 -15.06 -36.34
CA ARG A 436 -32.71 -16.02 -36.84
C ARG A 436 -33.45 -16.73 -35.70
N ARG A 437 -32.86 -16.82 -34.50
CA ARG A 437 -33.47 -17.39 -33.29
C ARG A 437 -33.38 -16.39 -32.13
N LEU A 438 -34.12 -15.29 -32.27
CA LEU A 438 -34.07 -14.12 -31.40
C LEU A 438 -34.22 -14.46 -29.91
N SER A 439 -35.11 -15.40 -29.54
CA SER A 439 -35.38 -15.74 -28.13
C SER A 439 -34.15 -16.31 -27.41
N ARG A 440 -33.43 -17.24 -28.03
CA ARG A 440 -32.24 -17.87 -27.44
C ARG A 440 -31.04 -16.94 -27.43
N GLY A 441 -30.86 -16.16 -28.50
CA GLY A 441 -29.82 -15.13 -28.55
C GLY A 441 -30.02 -14.05 -27.49
N LEU A 442 -31.26 -13.56 -27.31
CA LEU A 442 -31.60 -12.57 -26.29
C LEU A 442 -31.40 -13.10 -24.87
N LEU A 443 -31.81 -14.35 -24.58
CA LEU A 443 -31.55 -14.97 -23.28
C LEU A 443 -30.05 -15.05 -22.97
N GLY A 444 -29.22 -15.39 -23.96
CA GLY A 444 -27.75 -15.42 -23.80
C GLY A 444 -27.17 -14.03 -23.54
N ILE A 445 -27.58 -13.02 -24.33
CA ILE A 445 -27.17 -11.62 -24.18
C ILE A 445 -27.60 -11.07 -22.81
N ALA A 446 -28.85 -11.32 -22.40
CA ALA A 446 -29.37 -10.88 -21.11
C ALA A 446 -28.62 -11.54 -19.94
N SER A 447 -28.32 -12.84 -20.03
CA SER A 447 -27.53 -13.54 -18.99
C SER A 447 -26.14 -12.92 -18.82
N LEU A 448 -25.48 -12.60 -19.94
CA LEU A 448 -24.17 -11.94 -19.96
C LEU A 448 -24.26 -10.49 -19.46
N ALA A 449 -25.34 -9.77 -19.81
CA ALA A 449 -25.57 -8.43 -19.33
C ALA A 449 -25.76 -8.39 -17.81
N ILE A 450 -26.56 -9.32 -17.25
CA ILE A 450 -26.75 -9.45 -15.80
C ILE A 450 -25.44 -9.80 -15.10
N LEU A 451 -24.62 -10.69 -15.68
CA LEU A 451 -23.30 -11.02 -15.14
C LEU A 451 -22.41 -9.78 -15.03
N VAL A 452 -22.31 -9.00 -16.11
CA VAL A 452 -21.47 -7.78 -16.12
C VAL A 452 -22.07 -6.69 -15.24
N MET A 453 -23.39 -6.54 -15.20
CA MET A 453 -24.09 -5.65 -14.28
C MET A 453 -23.78 -6.01 -12.83
N ALA A 454 -23.85 -7.30 -12.46
CA ALA A 454 -23.53 -7.74 -11.12
C ALA A 454 -22.04 -7.54 -10.79
N PHE A 455 -21.16 -7.80 -11.77
CA PHE A 455 -19.73 -7.53 -11.61
C PHE A 455 -19.40 -6.07 -11.40
N THR A 456 -20.09 -5.19 -12.10
CA THR A 456 -19.86 -3.75 -11.96
C THR A 456 -20.46 -3.23 -10.68
N ALA A 457 -21.74 -3.48 -10.41
CA ALA A 457 -22.49 -2.87 -9.32
C ALA A 457 -22.20 -3.45 -7.92
N PHE A 458 -21.87 -4.74 -7.80
CA PHE A 458 -21.84 -5.44 -6.50
C PHE A 458 -20.46 -5.93 -6.04
N THR A 459 -19.39 -5.65 -6.79
CA THR A 459 -18.03 -6.01 -6.32
C THR A 459 -17.25 -4.83 -5.83
N SER A 460 -16.53 -5.05 -4.73
CA SER A 460 -15.62 -4.10 -4.14
C SER A 460 -14.19 -4.55 -4.45
N PHE A 461 -13.74 -4.28 -5.67
CA PHE A 461 -12.32 -4.42 -6.03
C PHE A 461 -11.72 -3.03 -6.12
N GLY A 462 -10.72 -2.73 -5.30
CA GLY A 462 -10.07 -1.42 -5.32
C GLY A 462 -8.93 -1.30 -4.34
N ARG A 463 -8.12 -0.25 -4.51
CA ARG A 463 -7.10 0.12 -3.53
C ARG A 463 -7.77 0.87 -2.39
N VAL A 464 -7.49 0.43 -1.17
CA VAL A 464 -8.07 0.95 0.06
C VAL A 464 -6.95 1.42 0.96
N ILE A 465 -7.16 2.58 1.57
CA ILE A 465 -6.30 3.05 2.64
C ILE A 465 -6.80 2.44 3.93
N GLY A 466 -5.90 1.84 4.69
CA GLY A 466 -6.18 1.42 6.05
C GLY A 466 -4.90 1.01 6.77
N LEU A 467 -5.09 0.51 7.99
CA LEU A 467 -4.00 0.08 8.84
C LEU A 467 -3.37 -1.20 8.28
N LEU A 468 -2.13 -1.09 7.82
CA LEU A 468 -1.31 -2.20 7.35
C LEU A 468 -0.38 -2.68 8.46
N VAL A 469 -0.25 -4.00 8.52
CA VAL A 469 0.69 -4.71 9.39
C VAL A 469 1.64 -5.50 8.51
N THR A 470 2.86 -5.00 8.34
CA THR A 470 3.83 -5.52 7.38
C THR A 470 5.02 -6.13 8.12
N PRO A 471 5.24 -7.46 8.05
CA PRO A 471 6.47 -8.07 8.57
C PRO A 471 7.65 -7.75 7.64
N LEU A 472 8.76 -7.28 8.20
CA LEU A 472 9.96 -6.85 7.46
C LEU A 472 11.02 -7.96 7.29
N ASN A 473 10.77 -9.20 7.76
CA ASN A 473 11.66 -10.36 7.64
C ASN A 473 13.15 -10.04 7.91
N MET A 474 13.42 -9.26 8.96
CA MET A 474 14.75 -8.80 9.34
C MET A 474 14.94 -8.99 10.84
N GLN A 475 16.18 -9.29 11.26
CA GLN A 475 16.50 -9.42 12.67
C GLN A 475 16.44 -8.04 13.37
N PRO A 476 15.70 -7.92 14.49
CA PRO A 476 15.54 -6.65 15.19
C PRO A 476 16.87 -6.21 15.82
N ALA A 477 17.19 -4.92 15.71
CA ALA A 477 18.37 -4.32 16.34
C ALA A 477 18.30 -4.36 17.88
N TYR A 478 17.08 -4.26 18.43
CA TYR A 478 16.75 -4.34 19.85
C TYR A 478 15.30 -4.82 20.03
N GLN A 479 14.97 -5.24 21.24
CA GLN A 479 13.59 -5.57 21.61
C GLN A 479 12.87 -4.31 22.14
N GLY A 480 11.77 -3.93 21.50
CA GLY A 480 10.97 -2.76 21.87
C GLY A 480 10.07 -2.25 20.74
N VAL A 481 9.67 -0.98 20.90
CA VAL A 481 8.83 -0.23 19.96
C VAL A 481 9.61 0.99 19.45
N MET A 482 9.47 1.29 18.17
CA MET A 482 10.02 2.48 17.54
C MET A 482 8.91 3.24 16.84
N ILE A 483 8.86 4.57 17.03
CA ILE A 483 7.86 5.45 16.46
C ILE A 483 8.58 6.49 15.58
N LYS A 484 8.08 6.67 14.36
CA LYS A 484 8.48 7.74 13.44
C LYS A 484 7.25 8.33 12.78
N ASN A 485 7.33 9.61 12.44
CA ASN A 485 6.32 10.26 11.63
C ASN A 485 6.83 10.31 10.19
N LEU A 486 6.45 9.35 9.35
CA LEU A 486 6.81 9.36 7.93
C LEU A 486 5.66 9.93 7.11
N PRO A 487 5.97 10.68 6.03
CA PRO A 487 4.93 11.11 5.11
C PRO A 487 4.15 9.91 4.59
N PRO A 488 2.82 9.95 4.61
CA PRO A 488 2.02 8.84 4.11
C PRO A 488 2.24 8.65 2.60
N PRO A 489 2.00 7.43 2.06
CA PRO A 489 2.25 7.11 0.65
C PRO A 489 1.52 8.00 -0.37
N TRP A 490 0.51 8.72 0.06
CA TRP A 490 -0.32 9.61 -0.76
C TRP A 490 -0.03 11.10 -0.53
N SER A 491 1.02 11.44 0.22
CA SER A 491 1.46 12.83 0.34
C SER A 491 2.16 13.29 -0.94
N GLU A 492 2.08 14.59 -1.22
CA GLU A 492 2.78 15.23 -2.35
C GLU A 492 4.27 15.51 -2.06
N THR A 493 4.70 15.33 -0.81
CA THR A 493 6.08 15.59 -0.38
C THR A 493 7.00 14.40 -0.60
N ASN A 494 8.22 14.67 -1.04
CA ASN A 494 9.31 13.67 -1.11
C ASN A 494 10.19 13.70 0.16
N GLU A 495 9.77 14.44 1.20
CA GLU A 495 10.50 14.51 2.45
C GLU A 495 10.72 13.10 3.05
N PRO A 496 11.87 12.84 3.66
CA PRO A 496 12.16 11.53 4.23
C PRO A 496 11.42 11.27 5.55
N TYR A 497 11.05 12.32 6.29
CA TYR A 497 10.33 12.23 7.56
C TYR A 497 9.68 13.58 7.91
N TRP A 498 8.71 13.53 8.83
CA TRP A 498 8.11 14.67 9.50
C TRP A 498 8.51 14.68 10.99
N PRO A 499 8.59 15.85 11.64
CA PRO A 499 8.99 15.93 13.03
C PRO A 499 7.95 15.27 13.95
N LEU A 500 8.46 14.60 15.00
CA LEU A 500 7.67 14.22 16.17
C LEU A 500 7.63 15.37 17.18
N VAL A 501 6.60 15.38 18.03
CA VAL A 501 6.40 16.44 19.04
C VAL A 501 7.13 16.08 20.34
N GLU A 502 7.73 17.06 21.01
CA GLU A 502 8.47 16.85 22.27
C GLU A 502 7.61 16.19 23.36
N ASP A 503 6.33 16.59 23.46
CA ASP A 503 5.38 16.06 24.45
C ASP A 503 5.13 14.54 24.31
N GLU A 504 5.40 13.96 23.13
CA GLU A 504 5.22 12.52 22.89
C GLU A 504 6.25 11.68 23.63
N ILE A 505 7.43 12.24 23.90
CA ILE A 505 8.48 11.57 24.66
C ILE A 505 7.95 11.26 26.07
N ASP A 506 7.32 12.25 26.71
CA ASP A 506 6.78 12.11 28.04
C ASP A 506 5.49 11.27 28.04
N TRP A 507 4.67 11.37 27.00
CA TRP A 507 3.49 10.50 26.84
C TRP A 507 3.89 9.01 26.77
N ILE A 508 4.88 8.64 25.96
CA ILE A 508 5.36 7.25 25.85
C ILE A 508 6.02 6.80 27.15
N ARG A 509 6.79 7.68 27.81
CA ARG A 509 7.45 7.37 29.08
C ARG A 509 6.44 7.04 30.19
N ASN A 510 5.26 7.67 30.16
CA ASN A 510 4.21 7.45 31.15
C ASN A 510 3.32 6.23 30.86
N GLN A 511 3.50 5.55 29.72
CA GLN A 511 2.76 4.32 29.43
C GLN A 511 3.17 3.19 30.38
N LYS A 512 2.17 2.49 30.93
CA LYS A 512 2.39 1.38 31.88
C LYS A 512 3.17 0.26 31.19
N GLY A 513 4.33 -0.11 31.73
CA GLY A 513 5.20 -1.18 31.23
C GLY A 513 6.34 -0.72 30.31
N VAL A 514 6.43 0.59 30.00
CA VAL A 514 7.58 1.19 29.32
C VAL A 514 8.69 1.46 30.35
N THR A 515 9.90 0.96 30.08
CA THR A 515 11.04 1.03 31.01
C THR A 515 12.06 2.09 30.63
N VAL A 516 12.35 2.23 29.33
CA VAL A 516 13.35 3.15 28.80
C VAL A 516 12.81 3.79 27.53
N VAL A 517 12.97 5.10 27.39
CA VAL A 517 12.62 5.87 26.18
C VAL A 517 13.84 6.65 25.71
N SER A 518 14.16 6.59 24.41
CA SER A 518 15.24 7.35 23.79
C SER A 518 14.76 8.14 22.56
N PRO A 519 14.77 9.49 22.62
CA PRO A 519 14.54 10.32 21.44
C PRO A 519 15.83 10.44 20.60
N LEU A 520 15.67 10.40 19.28
CA LEU A 520 16.73 10.70 18.32
C LEU A 520 16.36 11.97 17.56
N ILE A 521 17.23 12.96 17.59
CA ILE A 521 17.05 14.24 16.90
C ILE A 521 17.99 14.30 15.71
N LEU A 522 17.46 14.70 14.57
CA LEU A 522 18.22 14.95 13.35
C LEU A 522 17.96 16.37 12.87
N ASN A 523 18.88 16.94 12.10
CA ASN A 523 18.60 18.18 11.41
C ASN A 523 17.54 17.96 10.32
N LYS A 524 16.65 18.92 10.18
CA LYS A 524 15.73 19.03 9.06
C LYS A 524 16.51 18.95 7.75
N PRO A 525 16.04 18.19 6.74
CA PRO A 525 16.76 18.10 5.49
C PRO A 525 16.72 19.44 4.74
N GLN A 526 17.87 20.09 4.61
CA GLN A 526 17.99 21.44 4.04
C GLN A 526 19.07 21.52 2.95
N LYS A 527 19.00 22.57 2.11
CA LYS A 527 20.01 22.88 1.07
C LYS A 527 21.29 23.44 1.66
N THR A 528 21.14 24.19 2.75
CA THR A 528 22.21 24.83 3.50
C THR A 528 22.87 23.85 4.45
N LEU A 529 24.06 24.23 4.91
CA LEU A 529 24.81 23.47 5.89
C LEU A 529 24.29 23.78 7.30
N VAL A 530 24.30 22.81 8.20
CA VAL A 530 23.76 22.95 9.58
C VAL A 530 24.59 23.95 10.37
N GLY A 531 25.91 23.92 10.15
CA GLY A 531 26.83 24.81 10.82
C GLY A 531 28.27 24.64 10.36
N THR A 532 29.18 25.36 11.01
CA THR A 532 30.62 25.26 10.78
C THR A 532 31.33 25.17 12.12
N LEU A 533 32.21 24.19 12.26
CA LEU A 533 33.13 24.09 13.39
C LEU A 533 34.42 24.84 13.06
N ARG A 534 34.87 25.71 13.97
CA ARG A 534 36.10 26.47 13.82
C ARG A 534 37.05 26.24 14.98
N VAL A 535 38.31 26.02 14.63
CA VAL A 535 39.43 25.89 15.58
C VAL A 535 40.62 26.65 15.01
N LYS A 536 41.01 27.74 15.67
CA LYS A 536 42.09 28.63 15.19
C LYS A 536 41.79 29.12 13.77
N SER A 537 42.55 28.67 12.76
CA SER A 537 42.40 29.01 11.34
C SER A 537 41.80 27.87 10.50
N LEU A 538 41.35 26.79 11.13
CA LEU A 538 40.76 25.63 10.46
C LEU A 538 39.24 25.66 10.61
N GLU A 539 38.55 25.36 9.52
CA GLU A 539 37.09 25.32 9.46
C GLU A 539 36.63 23.98 8.87
N LEU A 540 35.55 23.42 9.44
CA LEU A 540 34.89 22.23 8.93
C LEU A 540 33.40 22.50 8.79
N GLN A 541 32.88 22.25 7.58
CA GLN A 541 31.45 22.34 7.32
C GLN A 541 30.73 21.13 7.90
N VAL A 542 29.67 21.39 8.67
CA VAL A 542 28.80 20.38 9.26
C VAL A 542 27.55 20.27 8.38
N LEU A 543 27.38 19.12 7.74
CA LEU A 543 26.22 18.84 6.88
C LEU A 543 25.12 18.05 7.59
N GLY A 544 25.42 17.48 8.75
CA GLY A 544 24.41 16.82 9.58
C GLY A 544 24.76 16.86 11.06
N ALA A 545 23.73 16.86 11.89
CA ALA A 545 23.88 16.74 13.33
C ALA A 545 22.92 15.69 13.87
N ILE A 546 23.39 14.89 14.82
CA ILE A 546 22.61 13.87 15.52
C ILE A 546 22.56 14.25 17.00
N GLY A 547 21.36 14.41 17.55
CA GLY A 547 21.12 14.56 18.97
C GLY A 547 20.70 13.24 19.60
N ILE A 548 21.44 12.78 20.61
CA ILE A 548 21.15 11.54 21.36
C ILE A 548 21.18 11.76 22.86
N ASP A 549 20.46 10.92 23.59
CA ASP A 549 20.65 10.75 25.02
C ASP A 549 21.63 9.58 25.27
N PRO A 550 22.85 9.86 25.76
CA PRO A 550 23.85 8.81 25.97
C PRO A 550 23.45 7.69 26.91
N GLN A 551 22.55 7.94 27.86
CA GLN A 551 22.19 6.96 28.88
C GLN A 551 21.17 5.95 28.34
N THR A 552 20.20 6.45 27.56
CA THR A 552 19.10 5.63 27.06
C THR A 552 19.41 5.04 25.69
N GLU A 553 20.09 5.78 24.80
CA GLU A 553 20.34 5.37 23.40
C GLU A 553 21.19 4.10 23.29
N GLU A 554 22.12 3.88 24.24
CA GLU A 554 22.96 2.66 24.30
C GLU A 554 22.13 1.36 24.39
N ASN A 555 20.89 1.45 24.90
CA ASN A 555 19.98 0.29 24.97
C ASN A 555 19.37 -0.08 23.62
N PHE A 556 19.37 0.84 22.65
CA PHE A 556 18.70 0.69 21.37
C PHE A 556 19.73 0.50 20.26
N THR A 557 20.61 1.48 20.09
CA THR A 557 21.58 1.49 19.00
C THR A 557 22.99 1.26 19.54
N LYS A 558 23.78 0.46 18.84
CA LYS A 558 25.17 0.15 19.22
C LYS A 558 26.13 1.27 18.78
N ILE A 559 25.77 2.53 19.00
CA ILE A 559 26.58 3.70 18.60
C ILE A 559 27.97 3.64 19.25
N SER A 560 28.05 3.14 20.48
CA SER A 560 29.33 2.89 21.17
C SER A 560 30.33 2.05 20.37
N SER A 561 29.86 1.12 19.54
CA SER A 561 30.73 0.28 18.69
C SER A 561 31.46 1.06 17.58
N SER A 562 30.98 2.26 17.26
CA SER A 562 31.62 3.17 16.30
C SER A 562 32.68 4.06 16.93
N LEU A 563 32.75 4.18 18.26
CA LEU A 563 33.74 5.00 18.95
C LEU A 563 35.14 4.37 18.85
N ILE A 564 36.11 5.16 18.41
CA ILE A 564 37.54 4.83 18.41
C ILE A 564 38.15 5.24 19.76
N SER A 565 37.75 6.40 20.27
CA SER A 565 38.23 6.95 21.55
C SER A 565 37.15 7.79 22.24
N GLY A 566 37.22 7.86 23.57
CA GLY A 566 36.20 8.48 24.41
C GLY A 566 35.05 7.54 24.78
N SER A 567 34.06 8.06 25.50
CA SER A 567 32.87 7.31 25.93
C SER A 567 31.60 8.09 25.59
N LEU A 568 30.53 7.38 25.20
CA LEU A 568 29.24 8.01 24.95
C LEU A 568 28.72 8.74 26.20
N ARG A 569 28.98 8.16 27.39
CA ARG A 569 28.55 8.71 28.69
C ARG A 569 29.14 10.09 29.02
N ASP A 570 30.23 10.47 28.35
CA ASP A 570 30.89 11.76 28.55
C ASP A 570 30.24 12.88 27.70
N LEU A 571 29.27 12.56 26.83
CA LEU A 571 28.48 13.50 26.03
C LEU A 571 27.43 14.25 26.89
N ARG A 572 27.93 15.05 27.82
CA ARG A 572 27.16 16.00 28.64
C ARG A 572 26.80 17.25 27.83
N ARG A 573 26.11 18.20 28.47
CA ARG A 573 25.81 19.50 27.85
C ARG A 573 27.10 20.23 27.45
N ARG A 574 27.07 20.89 26.29
CA ARG A 574 28.21 21.57 25.63
C ARG A 574 29.39 20.65 25.28
N CYS A 575 29.13 19.36 25.04
CA CYS A 575 30.10 18.41 24.51
C CYS A 575 29.74 18.00 23.08
N VAL A 576 30.73 17.55 22.32
CA VAL A 576 30.55 17.05 20.95
C VAL A 576 31.39 15.80 20.72
N ILE A 577 30.85 14.87 19.94
CA ILE A 577 31.58 13.73 19.38
C ILE A 577 31.73 13.97 17.88
N LEU A 578 32.95 13.79 17.38
CA LEU A 578 33.32 14.04 15.99
C LEU A 578 33.67 12.73 15.28
N SER A 579 33.62 12.74 13.96
CA SER A 579 34.21 11.66 13.15
C SER A 579 35.74 11.77 13.15
N GLN A 580 36.43 10.66 12.87
CA GLN A 580 37.89 10.63 12.72
C GLN A 580 38.36 11.61 11.62
N ASP A 581 37.60 11.71 10.53
CA ASP A 581 37.89 12.62 9.41
C ASP A 581 37.73 14.10 9.84
N ALA A 582 36.70 14.41 10.63
CA ALA A 582 36.50 15.75 11.20
C ALA A 582 37.61 16.12 12.19
N ALA A 583 37.97 15.21 13.09
CA ALA A 583 39.01 15.43 14.09
C ALA A 583 40.39 15.64 13.46
N THR A 584 40.73 14.87 12.42
CA THR A 584 41.98 15.01 11.66
C THR A 584 42.03 16.32 10.86
N THR A 585 40.90 16.72 10.24
CA THR A 585 40.79 17.99 9.50
C THR A 585 40.98 19.20 10.43
N LEU A 586 40.35 19.19 11.61
CA LEU A 586 40.44 20.26 12.61
C LEU A 586 41.70 20.17 13.49
N LYS A 587 42.45 19.07 13.41
CA LYS A 587 43.62 18.75 14.26
C LYS A 587 43.31 18.85 15.76
N VAL A 588 42.19 18.24 16.18
CA VAL A 588 41.72 18.23 17.57
C VAL A 588 41.65 16.82 18.14
N GLY A 589 41.90 16.68 19.44
CA GLY A 589 41.78 15.45 20.21
C GLY A 589 40.73 15.55 21.33
N LEU A 590 40.72 14.54 22.21
CA LEU A 590 39.85 14.52 23.39
C LEU A 590 40.22 15.67 24.35
N GLY A 591 39.21 16.40 24.82
CA GLY A 591 39.34 17.53 25.74
C GLY A 591 39.54 18.89 25.08
N ASP A 592 39.82 18.94 23.77
CA ASP A 592 39.96 20.20 23.04
C ASP A 592 38.62 20.91 22.88
N LYS A 593 38.66 22.25 22.84
CA LYS A 593 37.47 23.09 22.63
C LYS A 593 37.36 23.52 21.17
N VAL A 594 36.20 23.31 20.59
CA VAL A 594 35.85 23.72 19.22
C VAL A 594 34.70 24.72 19.25
N THR A 595 34.80 25.80 18.49
CA THR A 595 33.71 26.79 18.41
C THR A 595 32.73 26.35 17.34
N PHE A 596 31.46 26.16 17.71
CA PHE A 596 30.40 25.82 16.79
C PHE A 596 29.60 27.06 16.39
N TYR A 597 29.49 27.27 15.08
CA TYR A 597 28.66 28.31 14.49
C TYR A 597 27.50 27.64 13.74
N VAL A 598 26.27 28.02 14.07
CA VAL A 598 25.06 27.49 13.43
C VAL A 598 24.67 28.40 12.29
N HIS A 599 24.23 27.81 11.18
CA HIS A 599 23.61 28.57 10.10
C HIS A 599 22.12 28.70 10.37
N THR A 600 21.66 29.94 10.52
CA THR A 600 20.26 30.30 10.75
C THR A 600 19.73 31.11 9.56
N ALA A 601 18.41 31.33 9.49
CA ALA A 601 17.83 32.25 8.50
C ALA A 601 18.39 33.69 8.59
N ALA A 602 18.87 34.08 9.78
CA ALA A 602 19.52 35.36 10.04
C ALA A 602 21.04 35.38 9.73
N GLY A 603 21.60 34.27 9.24
CA GLY A 603 23.02 34.12 8.92
C GLY A 603 23.79 33.19 9.89
N LEU A 604 25.12 33.28 9.87
CA LEU A 604 26.00 32.46 10.71
C LEU A 604 26.02 33.02 12.15
N GLN A 605 25.46 32.30 13.11
CA GLN A 605 25.42 32.67 14.52
C GLN A 605 26.35 31.80 15.37
N MET A 606 27.05 32.40 16.33
CA MET A 606 27.91 31.65 17.25
C MET A 606 27.04 30.93 18.29
N TYR A 607 27.03 29.60 18.26
CA TYR A 607 26.32 28.79 19.26
C TYR A 607 27.12 28.70 20.58
N GLY A 608 28.43 28.48 20.47
CA GLY A 608 29.33 28.46 21.62
C GLY A 608 30.51 27.50 21.45
N ASN A 609 31.32 27.39 22.51
CA ASN A 609 32.44 26.46 22.55
C ASN A 609 31.98 25.09 23.06
N LEU A 610 32.24 24.05 22.29
CA LEU A 610 31.95 22.65 22.60
C LEU A 610 33.25 21.92 22.93
N THR A 611 33.22 21.03 23.93
CA THR A 611 34.37 20.18 24.27
C THR A 611 34.30 18.85 23.53
N VAL A 612 35.37 18.44 22.86
CA VAL A 612 35.44 17.15 22.16
C VAL A 612 35.61 16.03 23.20
N VAL A 613 34.64 15.11 23.26
CA VAL A 613 34.63 14.02 24.27
C VAL A 613 34.72 12.62 23.67
N GLY A 614 34.62 12.50 22.34
CA GLY A 614 34.79 11.23 21.65
C GLY A 614 35.05 11.41 20.16
N ILE A 615 35.66 10.38 19.57
CA ILE A 615 35.94 10.30 18.13
C ILE A 615 35.38 8.98 17.59
N THR A 616 34.60 9.05 16.51
CA THR A 616 33.91 7.92 15.87
C THR A 616 34.52 7.58 14.51
N ASP A 617 34.43 6.30 14.13
CA ASP A 617 34.74 5.83 12.79
C ASP A 617 33.55 6.11 11.85
N SER A 618 33.80 6.93 10.82
CA SER A 618 32.80 7.35 9.83
C SER A 618 32.10 6.17 9.13
N SER A 619 32.84 5.09 8.86
CA SER A 619 32.30 3.91 8.17
C SER A 619 31.42 3.09 9.11
N LYS A 620 31.87 2.83 10.34
CA LYS A 620 31.08 2.11 11.35
C LYS A 620 29.82 2.88 11.74
N LEU A 621 29.92 4.19 11.93
CA LEU A 621 28.77 5.03 12.25
C LEU A 621 27.70 4.95 11.16
N SER A 622 28.10 5.01 9.88
CA SER A 622 27.17 4.90 8.75
C SER A 622 26.56 3.50 8.59
N ALA A 623 27.23 2.46 9.10
CA ALA A 623 26.80 1.06 9.03
C ALA A 623 25.80 0.65 10.11
N ILE A 624 25.66 1.45 11.18
CA ILE A 624 24.64 1.21 12.21
C ILE A 624 23.25 1.29 11.58
N ARG A 625 22.38 0.36 11.98
CA ARG A 625 20.99 0.28 11.57
C ARG A 625 20.07 0.31 12.78
N ASP A 626 18.92 0.97 12.62
CA ASP A 626 17.84 0.99 13.61
C ASP A 626 16.85 -0.16 13.35
N LEU A 627 15.73 -0.19 14.07
CA LEU A 627 14.72 -1.25 13.99
C LEU A 627 14.09 -1.39 12.59
N ASP A 628 14.00 -0.31 11.81
CA ASP A 628 13.53 -0.33 10.41
C ASP A 628 14.60 -0.70 9.37
N GLY A 629 15.84 -0.94 9.81
CA GLY A 629 16.94 -1.27 8.90
C GLY A 629 17.55 -0.06 8.19
N GLU A 630 17.19 1.16 8.60
CA GLU A 630 17.76 2.41 8.06
C GLU A 630 18.97 2.91 8.87
N SER A 631 19.80 3.73 8.23
CA SER A 631 20.94 4.37 8.89
C SER A 631 20.51 5.54 9.78
N LEU A 632 21.29 5.81 10.84
CA LEU A 632 21.09 6.94 11.75
C LEU A 632 21.62 8.28 11.20
N ILE A 633 22.28 8.25 10.04
CA ILE A 633 22.89 9.44 9.43
C ILE A 633 21.81 10.42 8.96
N PRO A 634 21.88 11.72 9.27
CA PRO A 634 20.89 12.70 8.84
C PRO A 634 20.75 12.82 7.33
N PHE A 635 19.60 13.31 6.88
CA PHE A 635 19.36 13.63 5.47
C PHE A 635 19.79 15.07 5.14
N ARG A 636 20.24 15.28 3.91
CA ARG A 636 20.50 16.58 3.28
C ARG A 636 19.71 16.67 1.98
N PHE A 637 19.26 17.88 1.65
CA PHE A 637 18.56 18.11 0.39
C PHE A 637 19.54 18.70 -0.63
N TYR A 638 19.79 17.99 -1.73
CA TYR A 638 20.77 18.41 -2.74
C TYR A 638 20.26 18.12 -4.15
N MET A 639 20.33 19.11 -5.04
CA MET A 639 19.90 19.00 -6.45
C MET A 639 18.45 18.49 -6.66
N GLY A 640 17.55 18.74 -5.70
CA GLY A 640 16.14 18.33 -5.82
C GLY A 640 15.82 16.98 -5.21
N GLU A 641 16.80 16.28 -4.65
CA GLU A 641 16.64 14.97 -4.01
C GLU A 641 17.23 14.94 -2.59
N TYR A 642 16.80 13.96 -1.79
CA TYR A 642 17.27 13.75 -0.43
C TYR A 642 18.35 12.68 -0.40
N PHE A 643 19.50 13.01 0.15
CA PHE A 643 20.63 12.10 0.33
C PHE A 643 21.02 12.02 1.79
N ARG A 644 21.61 10.91 2.23
CA ARG A 644 22.26 10.86 3.55
C ARG A 644 23.49 11.76 3.55
N ALA A 645 23.71 12.52 4.62
CA ALA A 645 24.90 13.34 4.78
C ALA A 645 26.17 12.48 4.80
N PRO A 646 27.31 12.95 4.28
CA PRO A 646 28.58 12.24 4.46
C PRO A 646 28.90 12.09 5.94
N SER A 647 29.10 10.87 6.43
CA SER A 647 29.36 10.61 7.87
C SER A 647 30.58 11.35 8.42
N ALA A 648 31.56 11.66 7.55
CA ALA A 648 32.71 12.50 7.89
C ALA A 648 32.32 13.93 8.35
N GLN A 649 31.18 14.46 7.90
CA GLN A 649 30.68 15.82 8.19
C GLN A 649 29.46 15.82 9.12
N VAL A 650 29.27 14.74 9.87
CA VAL A 650 28.21 14.59 10.86
C VAL A 650 28.79 14.72 12.27
N ILE A 651 28.09 15.47 13.13
CA ILE A 651 28.47 15.65 14.54
C ILE A 651 27.41 15.03 15.45
N LEU A 652 27.84 14.51 16.61
CA LEU A 652 26.95 13.99 17.63
C LEU A 652 26.92 14.95 18.83
N LEU A 653 25.72 15.31 19.26
CA LEU A 653 25.45 16.23 20.35
C LEU A 653 24.52 15.57 21.38
N ASN A 654 24.50 16.13 22.59
CA ASN A 654 23.46 15.80 23.54
C ASN A 654 22.10 16.29 23.00
N TRP A 655 21.07 15.44 23.09
CA TRP A 655 19.73 15.70 22.54
C TRP A 655 19.13 17.06 22.99
N GLN A 656 19.37 17.46 24.25
CA GLN A 656 18.87 18.73 24.79
C GLN A 656 19.60 19.96 24.23
N ASP A 657 20.85 19.81 23.81
CA ASP A 657 21.58 20.88 23.13
C ASP A 657 21.26 20.91 21.64
N ALA A 658 21.02 19.74 21.05
CA ALA A 658 20.52 19.62 19.68
C ALA A 658 19.20 20.37 19.49
N LEU A 659 18.21 20.21 20.37
CA LEU A 659 16.91 20.89 20.29
C LEU A 659 16.97 22.43 20.43
N LYS A 660 18.09 23.00 20.89
CA LYS A 660 18.30 24.46 20.94
C LYS A 660 18.77 25.04 19.62
N ILE A 661 19.26 24.19 18.71
CA ILE A 661 19.72 24.60 17.39
C ILE A 661 18.49 24.69 16.49
N GLU A 662 18.36 25.81 15.79
CA GLU A 662 17.32 26.00 14.78
C GLU A 662 17.42 24.90 13.71
N ASP A 663 16.28 24.41 13.21
CA ASP A 663 16.19 23.29 12.27
C ASP A 663 16.60 21.89 12.80
N MET A 664 16.73 21.69 14.11
CA MET A 664 16.84 20.34 14.69
C MET A 664 15.47 19.83 15.14
N GLU A 665 15.11 18.61 14.72
CA GLU A 665 13.77 18.03 14.88
C GLU A 665 13.85 16.59 15.41
N ILE A 666 12.85 16.17 16.19
CA ILE A 666 12.76 14.80 16.69
C ILE A 666 12.39 13.90 15.51
N TYR A 667 13.30 13.01 15.13
CA TYR A 667 13.12 12.08 14.02
C TYR A 667 12.46 10.76 14.46
N ARG A 668 12.80 10.30 15.67
CA ARG A 668 12.38 8.98 16.17
C ARG A 668 12.29 8.98 17.68
N ILE A 669 11.29 8.27 18.20
CA ILE A 669 11.23 7.88 19.62
C ILE A 669 11.26 6.35 19.70
N ALA A 670 12.23 5.79 20.43
CA ALA A 670 12.31 4.35 20.69
C ALA A 670 12.04 4.06 22.16
N ALA A 671 11.34 2.97 22.44
CA ALA A 671 10.94 2.57 23.79
C ALA A 671 11.15 1.08 24.02
N LYS A 672 11.70 0.71 25.19
CA LYS A 672 11.76 -0.68 25.66
C LYS A 672 10.60 -0.97 26.59
N THR A 673 10.04 -2.17 26.45
CA THR A 673 8.95 -2.66 27.31
C THR A 673 9.45 -3.79 28.21
N ASP A 674 8.77 -3.99 29.33
CA ASP A 674 9.07 -5.05 30.31
C ASP A 674 8.45 -6.43 29.94
N GLY A 675 7.81 -6.53 28.77
CA GLY A 675 7.15 -7.74 28.28
C GLY A 675 5.73 -7.98 28.82
N THR A 676 5.21 -7.12 29.69
CA THR A 676 3.82 -7.21 30.18
C THR A 676 2.81 -6.57 29.24
N ILE A 677 3.26 -5.69 28.34
CA ILE A 677 2.44 -4.96 27.37
C ILE A 677 2.23 -5.80 26.10
N ASP A 678 0.99 -5.84 25.62
CA ASP A 678 0.67 -6.25 24.26
C ASP A 678 1.16 -5.19 23.26
N LEU A 679 2.27 -5.51 22.58
CA LEU A 679 2.91 -4.61 21.61
C LEU A 679 2.04 -4.38 20.37
N ASP A 680 1.22 -5.35 19.96
CA ASP A 680 0.30 -5.19 18.82
C ASP A 680 -0.79 -4.18 19.18
N ALA A 681 -1.40 -4.32 20.35
CA ALA A 681 -2.42 -3.39 20.83
C ALA A 681 -1.87 -1.96 20.97
N LEU A 682 -0.68 -1.80 21.55
CA LEU A 682 -0.01 -0.50 21.70
C LEU A 682 0.29 0.13 20.33
N ALA A 683 0.86 -0.64 19.39
CA ALA A 683 1.18 -0.16 18.06
C ALA A 683 -0.08 0.28 17.30
N ARG A 684 -1.14 -0.55 17.29
CA ARG A 684 -2.42 -0.20 16.66
C ARG A 684 -3.03 1.07 17.25
N GLY A 685 -2.98 1.22 18.58
CA GLY A 685 -3.46 2.42 19.27
C GLY A 685 -2.71 3.68 18.82
N ILE A 686 -1.38 3.63 18.77
CA ILE A 686 -0.55 4.77 18.32
C ILE A 686 -0.84 5.12 16.86
N VAL A 687 -0.90 4.14 15.95
CA VAL A 687 -1.19 4.43 14.54
C VAL A 687 -2.59 5.00 14.38
N GLN A 688 -3.61 4.47 15.08
CA GLN A 688 -4.97 4.98 14.95
C GLN A 688 -5.14 6.38 15.56
N ALA A 689 -4.51 6.66 16.70
CA ALA A 689 -4.67 7.92 17.40
C ALA A 689 -3.78 9.05 16.84
N LYS A 690 -2.56 8.72 16.41
CA LYS A 690 -1.53 9.71 16.01
C LYS A 690 -1.08 9.58 14.57
N GLU A 691 -1.51 8.54 13.85
CA GLU A 691 -1.16 8.26 12.45
C GLU A 691 0.34 8.06 12.19
N TYR A 692 1.12 7.81 13.24
CA TYR A 692 2.55 7.53 13.12
C TYR A 692 2.82 6.13 12.56
N ASN A 693 4.04 5.96 12.07
CA ASN A 693 4.57 4.67 11.70
C ASN A 693 5.22 4.06 12.94
N VAL A 694 4.83 2.83 13.26
CA VAL A 694 5.29 2.13 14.46
C VAL A 694 5.93 0.81 14.04
N TRP A 695 7.12 0.53 14.55
CA TRP A 695 7.79 -0.75 14.39
C TRP A 695 7.88 -1.42 15.73
N ILE A 696 7.53 -2.70 15.78
CA ILE A 696 7.68 -3.54 16.97
C ILE A 696 8.60 -4.72 16.63
N SER A 697 9.33 -5.19 17.63
CA SER A 697 10.10 -6.42 17.55
C SER A 697 9.30 -7.60 18.12
N GLU A 698 9.09 -8.66 17.36
CA GLU A 698 8.41 -9.88 17.81
C GLU A 698 9.19 -11.12 17.34
N GLU A 699 9.61 -11.98 18.28
CA GLU A 699 10.19 -13.32 18.03
C GLU A 699 11.18 -13.44 16.83
N ASN A 700 12.11 -12.47 16.71
CA ASN A 700 13.14 -12.31 15.65
C ASN A 700 12.72 -11.65 14.33
N ASN A 701 11.51 -11.12 14.25
CA ASN A 701 11.07 -10.27 13.15
C ASN A 701 10.74 -8.86 13.63
N VAL A 702 10.77 -7.94 12.69
CA VAL A 702 10.24 -6.58 12.88
C VAL A 702 8.91 -6.49 12.13
N ILE A 703 7.89 -5.98 12.81
CA ILE A 703 6.58 -5.74 12.22
C ILE A 703 6.32 -4.24 12.19
N GLN A 704 5.97 -3.72 11.02
CA GLN A 704 5.65 -2.32 10.80
C GLN A 704 4.13 -2.12 10.75
N TYR A 705 3.62 -1.24 11.60
CA TYR A 705 2.26 -0.73 11.63
C TYR A 705 2.27 0.67 11.03
N HIS A 706 1.44 0.88 10.02
CA HIS A 706 1.31 2.18 9.36
C HIS A 706 0.01 2.22 8.56
N PHE A 707 -0.47 3.40 8.22
CA PHE A 707 -1.49 3.50 7.19
C PHE A 707 -0.86 3.39 5.80
N GLY A 708 -1.46 2.57 4.95
CA GLY A 708 -1.02 2.41 3.57
C GLY A 708 -2.12 1.85 2.68
N GLU A 709 -1.79 1.64 1.42
CA GLU A 709 -2.72 1.09 0.44
C GLU A 709 -2.65 -0.43 0.41
N TYR A 710 -3.81 -1.08 0.53
CA TYR A 710 -3.96 -2.50 0.23
C TYR A 710 -5.06 -2.74 -0.78
N LEU A 711 -4.99 -3.88 -1.46
CA LEU A 711 -6.04 -4.30 -2.38
C LEU A 711 -7.15 -4.97 -1.56
N GLU A 712 -8.30 -4.33 -1.47
CA GLU A 712 -9.51 -4.96 -0.97
C GLU A 712 -10.12 -5.81 -2.10
N MET A 713 -10.28 -7.11 -1.86
CA MET A 713 -10.90 -8.05 -2.80
C MET A 713 -12.24 -8.53 -2.25
N GLY A 714 -13.27 -7.69 -2.40
CA GLY A 714 -14.66 -8.06 -2.16
C GLY A 714 -15.31 -8.59 -3.45
N GLY A 715 -15.96 -9.75 -3.39
CA GLY A 715 -16.70 -10.31 -4.53
C GLY A 715 -16.30 -11.70 -4.99
N ILE A 716 -15.59 -12.48 -4.16
CA ILE A 716 -15.40 -13.94 -4.39
C ILE A 716 -16.76 -14.63 -4.63
N SER A 717 -17.82 -14.12 -4.02
CA SER A 717 -19.21 -14.55 -4.23
C SER A 717 -19.65 -14.51 -5.71
N LEU A 718 -19.02 -13.70 -6.58
CA LEU A 718 -19.32 -13.70 -8.01
C LEU A 718 -18.92 -14.97 -8.76
N LEU A 719 -18.02 -15.78 -8.20
CA LEU A 719 -17.65 -17.05 -8.83
C LEU A 719 -18.90 -17.92 -9.07
N VAL A 720 -19.88 -17.86 -8.16
CA VAL A 720 -21.13 -18.62 -8.28
C VAL A 720 -22.00 -18.12 -9.44
N PRO A 721 -22.42 -16.83 -9.52
CA PRO A 721 -23.11 -16.29 -10.69
C PRO A 721 -22.36 -16.46 -12.01
N LEU A 722 -21.04 -16.31 -12.02
CA LEU A 722 -20.19 -16.53 -13.19
C LEU A 722 -20.33 -17.97 -13.70
N LEU A 723 -20.21 -18.96 -12.81
CA LEU A 723 -20.37 -20.37 -13.16
C LEU A 723 -21.80 -20.68 -13.64
N ILE A 724 -22.81 -20.10 -12.99
CA ILE A 724 -24.22 -20.27 -13.41
C ILE A 724 -24.42 -19.76 -14.85
N VAL A 725 -23.94 -18.57 -15.16
CA VAL A 725 -24.06 -17.98 -16.51
C VAL A 725 -23.24 -18.78 -17.53
N LEU A 726 -22.03 -19.22 -17.17
CA LEU A 726 -21.19 -20.06 -18.01
C LEU A 726 -21.89 -21.38 -18.39
N PHE A 727 -22.45 -22.09 -17.42
CA PHE A 727 -23.15 -23.36 -17.67
C PHE A 727 -24.47 -23.18 -18.40
N ASN A 728 -25.25 -22.15 -18.06
CA ASN A 728 -26.51 -21.84 -18.74
C ASN A 728 -26.25 -21.53 -20.23
N LEU A 729 -25.29 -20.65 -20.52
CA LEU A 729 -24.93 -20.32 -21.90
C LEU A 729 -24.39 -21.54 -22.65
N GLY A 730 -23.60 -22.39 -21.99
CA GLY A 730 -23.14 -23.66 -22.54
C GLY A 730 -24.30 -24.60 -22.91
N LEU A 731 -25.32 -24.70 -22.06
CA LEU A 731 -26.52 -25.49 -22.34
C LEU A 731 -27.29 -24.93 -23.55
N ILE A 732 -27.43 -23.61 -23.65
CA ILE A 732 -28.04 -22.94 -24.80
C ILE A 732 -27.26 -23.27 -26.08
N MET A 733 -25.93 -23.18 -26.05
CA MET A 733 -25.08 -23.51 -27.21
C MET A 733 -25.19 -24.98 -27.64
N ILE A 734 -25.27 -25.92 -26.69
CA ILE A 734 -25.48 -27.35 -26.99
C ILE A 734 -26.82 -27.55 -27.71
N SER A 735 -27.89 -26.92 -27.22
CA SER A 735 -29.21 -26.97 -27.83
C SER A 735 -29.19 -26.41 -29.26
N ILE A 736 -28.55 -25.26 -29.48
CA ILE A 736 -28.41 -24.64 -30.81
C ILE A 736 -27.67 -25.57 -31.78
N VAL A 737 -26.56 -26.18 -31.35
CA VAL A 737 -25.77 -27.11 -32.18
C VAL A 737 -26.59 -28.35 -32.55
N ASN A 738 -27.38 -28.89 -31.61
CA ASN A 738 -28.19 -30.08 -31.85
C ASN A 738 -29.34 -29.82 -32.84
N GLU A 739 -30.01 -28.68 -32.73
CA GLU A 739 -31.08 -28.28 -33.65
C GLU A 739 -30.57 -28.00 -35.07
N ARG A 740 -29.32 -27.52 -35.21
CA ARG A 740 -28.71 -27.13 -36.50
C ARG A 740 -27.87 -28.22 -37.15
N THR A 741 -28.01 -29.48 -36.73
CA THR A 741 -27.24 -30.61 -37.29
C THR A 741 -27.35 -30.71 -38.82
N ARG A 742 -28.55 -30.56 -39.40
CA ARG A 742 -28.76 -30.57 -40.86
C ARG A 742 -28.02 -29.43 -41.59
N GLU A 743 -28.00 -28.23 -41.00
CA GLU A 743 -27.29 -27.08 -41.56
C GLU A 743 -25.77 -27.29 -41.52
N ILE A 744 -25.25 -27.85 -40.41
CA ILE A 744 -23.84 -28.23 -40.27
C ILE A 744 -23.44 -29.22 -41.37
N PHE A 745 -24.23 -30.28 -41.60
CA PHE A 745 -23.97 -31.24 -42.67
C PHE A 745 -23.97 -30.59 -44.06
N THR A 746 -24.90 -29.67 -44.32
CA THR A 746 -24.97 -28.94 -45.59
C THR A 746 -23.70 -28.12 -45.82
N LEU A 747 -23.23 -27.39 -44.80
CA LEU A 747 -21.99 -26.62 -44.89
C LEU A 747 -20.77 -27.52 -45.16
N THR A 748 -20.71 -28.69 -44.53
CA THR A 748 -19.65 -29.68 -44.80
C THR A 748 -19.70 -30.21 -46.23
N CYS A 749 -20.89 -30.50 -46.76
CA CYS A 749 -21.06 -30.95 -48.15
C CYS A 749 -20.61 -29.89 -49.17
N VAL A 750 -20.73 -28.60 -48.83
CA VAL A 750 -20.24 -27.47 -49.64
C VAL A 750 -18.72 -27.26 -49.48
N GLY A 751 -18.06 -27.99 -48.58
CA GLY A 751 -16.61 -27.97 -48.38
C GLY A 751 -16.13 -27.13 -47.21
N PHE A 752 -16.99 -26.77 -46.24
CA PHE A 752 -16.52 -26.11 -45.01
C PHE A 752 -15.63 -27.04 -44.18
N ASN A 753 -14.45 -26.54 -43.79
CA ASN A 753 -13.58 -27.20 -42.83
C ASN A 753 -14.26 -27.26 -41.44
N PRO A 754 -14.18 -28.37 -40.69
CA PRO A 754 -14.61 -28.45 -39.28
C PRO A 754 -14.12 -27.31 -38.37
N THR A 755 -12.95 -26.76 -38.64
CA THR A 755 -12.45 -25.57 -37.93
C THR A 755 -13.28 -24.32 -38.24
N HIS A 756 -13.72 -24.14 -39.50
CA HIS A 756 -14.61 -23.05 -39.89
C HIS A 756 -15.98 -23.18 -39.21
N ILE A 757 -16.51 -24.41 -39.11
CA ILE A 757 -17.76 -24.69 -38.38
C ILE A 757 -17.61 -24.34 -36.89
N THR A 758 -16.47 -24.69 -36.28
CA THR A 758 -16.16 -24.30 -34.89
C THR A 758 -16.10 -22.78 -34.76
N SER A 759 -15.41 -22.10 -35.67
CA SER A 759 -15.27 -20.64 -35.66
C SER A 759 -16.59 -19.90 -35.83
N LEU A 760 -17.57 -20.49 -36.54
CA LEU A 760 -18.93 -19.95 -36.68
C LEU A 760 -19.64 -19.89 -35.33
N PHE A 761 -19.65 -20.98 -34.58
CA PHE A 761 -20.28 -21.01 -33.24
C PHE A 761 -19.51 -20.14 -32.22
N LEU A 762 -18.17 -20.11 -32.30
CA LEU A 762 -17.38 -19.20 -31.45
C LEU A 762 -17.67 -17.73 -31.79
N ALA A 763 -17.79 -17.38 -33.08
CA ALA A 763 -18.16 -16.04 -33.51
C ALA A 763 -19.58 -15.66 -33.06
N GLU A 764 -20.54 -16.60 -33.03
CA GLU A 764 -21.87 -16.37 -32.44
C GLU A 764 -21.74 -15.92 -30.98
N SER A 765 -20.96 -16.66 -30.19
CA SER A 765 -20.67 -16.31 -28.79
C SER A 765 -19.93 -14.99 -28.62
N VAL A 766 -18.96 -14.66 -29.48
CA VAL A 766 -18.27 -13.37 -29.44
C VAL A 766 -19.27 -12.22 -29.64
N VAL A 767 -20.18 -12.34 -30.60
CA VAL A 767 -21.22 -11.32 -30.84
C VAL A 767 -22.13 -11.16 -29.63
N MET A 768 -22.58 -12.26 -29.01
CA MET A 768 -23.38 -12.20 -27.77
C MET A 768 -22.59 -11.61 -26.59
N GLY A 769 -21.31 -11.94 -26.47
CA GLY A 769 -20.38 -11.40 -25.46
C GLY A 769 -20.19 -9.90 -25.56
N LEU A 770 -19.94 -9.37 -26.76
CA LEU A 770 -19.74 -7.94 -26.99
C LEU A 770 -21.01 -7.13 -26.72
N VAL A 771 -22.16 -7.59 -27.23
CA VAL A 771 -23.44 -6.90 -27.01
C VAL A 771 -23.89 -7.02 -25.54
N GLY A 772 -23.77 -8.21 -24.94
CA GLY A 772 -24.13 -8.46 -23.54
C GLY A 772 -23.24 -7.69 -22.56
N GLY A 773 -21.92 -7.68 -22.77
CA GLY A 773 -21.00 -6.89 -21.93
C GLY A 773 -21.20 -5.38 -22.09
N GLY A 774 -21.55 -4.94 -23.29
CA GLY A 774 -21.96 -3.57 -23.58
C GLY A 774 -23.22 -3.11 -22.84
N ILE A 775 -24.27 -3.91 -22.89
CA ILE A 775 -25.52 -3.60 -22.16
C ILE A 775 -25.29 -3.72 -20.65
N GLY A 776 -24.59 -4.77 -20.22
CA GLY A 776 -24.41 -5.08 -18.81
C GLY A 776 -23.62 -4.03 -18.03
N TYR A 777 -22.56 -3.46 -18.62
CA TYR A 777 -21.81 -2.41 -17.93
C TYR A 777 -22.58 -1.09 -17.87
N LEU A 778 -23.33 -0.71 -18.92
CA LEU A 778 -24.25 0.44 -18.83
C LEU A 778 -25.32 0.23 -17.74
N MET A 779 -25.91 -0.97 -17.66
CA MET A 779 -26.88 -1.31 -16.61
C MET A 779 -26.27 -1.26 -15.22
N GLY A 780 -25.05 -1.78 -15.04
CA GLY A 780 -24.41 -1.81 -13.73
C GLY A 780 -23.92 -0.45 -13.25
N MET A 781 -23.44 0.40 -14.17
CA MET A 781 -23.22 1.80 -13.85
C MET A 781 -24.52 2.50 -13.45
N SER A 782 -25.62 2.23 -14.18
CA SER A 782 -26.94 2.80 -13.89
C SER A 782 -27.49 2.33 -12.53
N ALA A 783 -27.13 1.12 -12.10
CA ALA A 783 -27.54 0.57 -10.82
C ALA A 783 -27.08 1.44 -9.64
N TYR A 784 -25.89 2.05 -9.69
CA TYR A 784 -25.43 2.96 -8.63
C TYR A 784 -26.32 4.19 -8.47
N ARG A 785 -26.78 4.78 -9.59
CA ARG A 785 -27.74 5.89 -9.54
C ARG A 785 -29.09 5.45 -8.99
N LEU A 786 -29.57 4.27 -9.39
CA LEU A 786 -30.82 3.72 -8.86
C LEU A 786 -30.74 3.43 -7.36
N MET A 787 -29.62 2.88 -6.89
CA MET A 787 -29.40 2.63 -5.45
C MET A 787 -29.45 3.93 -4.65
N ASN A 788 -28.87 5.01 -5.15
CA ASN A 788 -28.94 6.32 -4.51
C ASN A 788 -30.40 6.85 -4.47
N VAL A 789 -31.13 6.79 -5.60
CA VAL A 789 -32.53 7.24 -5.69
C VAL A 789 -33.48 6.46 -4.76
N PHE A 790 -33.26 5.15 -4.61
CA PHE A 790 -34.06 4.30 -3.71
C PHE A 790 -33.54 4.27 -2.27
N SER A 791 -32.49 5.05 -1.94
CA SER A 791 -31.84 5.07 -0.62
C SER A 791 -31.44 3.68 -0.13
N ILE A 792 -30.92 2.86 -1.04
CA ILE A 792 -30.41 1.53 -0.75
C ILE A 792 -28.94 1.66 -0.36
N ASP A 793 -28.66 1.66 0.94
CA ASP A 793 -27.31 1.84 1.50
C ASP A 793 -26.55 0.50 1.55
N ILE A 794 -26.16 -0.02 0.39
CA ILE A 794 -25.26 -1.16 0.32
C ILE A 794 -23.81 -0.65 0.34
N ALA A 795 -23.00 -1.13 1.28
CA ALA A 795 -21.58 -0.77 1.40
C ALA A 795 -20.71 -1.35 0.27
N VAL A 796 -20.91 -0.88 -0.96
CA VAL A 796 -20.11 -1.24 -2.15
C VAL A 796 -19.44 0.00 -2.71
N ARG A 797 -18.21 -0.16 -3.20
CA ARG A 797 -17.46 0.90 -3.87
C ARG A 797 -17.93 1.06 -5.31
N GLN A 798 -18.10 2.31 -5.73
CA GLN A 798 -18.38 2.64 -7.12
C GLN A 798 -17.12 2.45 -7.98
N LYS A 799 -17.23 1.69 -9.08
CA LYS A 799 -16.12 1.51 -10.04
C LYS A 799 -16.00 2.71 -10.98
N LEU A 800 -15.11 3.63 -10.65
CA LEU A 800 -14.94 4.89 -11.37
C LEU A 800 -13.90 4.81 -12.50
N GLU A 801 -13.00 3.84 -12.44
CA GLU A 801 -11.91 3.72 -13.40
C GLU A 801 -12.38 3.22 -14.76
N TRP A 802 -11.90 3.86 -15.83
CA TRP A 802 -12.30 3.52 -17.20
C TRP A 802 -12.00 2.07 -17.59
N TYR A 803 -10.93 1.47 -17.06
CA TYR A 803 -10.50 0.11 -17.41
C TYR A 803 -11.49 -0.96 -16.94
N TRP A 804 -12.34 -0.68 -15.93
CA TRP A 804 -13.38 -1.62 -15.52
C TRP A 804 -14.43 -1.87 -16.61
N SER A 805 -14.65 -0.90 -17.50
CA SER A 805 -15.51 -1.07 -18.68
C SER A 805 -14.96 -2.15 -19.63
N VAL A 806 -13.64 -2.13 -19.85
CA VAL A 806 -12.93 -3.11 -20.67
C VAL A 806 -12.93 -4.48 -19.99
N ILE A 807 -12.62 -4.54 -18.68
CA ILE A 807 -12.64 -5.80 -17.91
C ILE A 807 -14.04 -6.43 -17.93
N GLY A 808 -15.10 -5.64 -17.75
CA GLY A 808 -16.48 -6.14 -17.82
C GLY A 808 -16.81 -6.77 -19.17
N VAL A 809 -16.44 -6.13 -20.28
CA VAL A 809 -16.60 -6.69 -21.63
C VAL A 809 -15.76 -7.95 -21.81
N MET A 810 -14.53 -7.98 -21.31
CA MET A 810 -13.66 -9.16 -21.38
C MET A 810 -14.19 -10.33 -20.56
N ILE A 811 -14.83 -10.09 -19.41
CA ILE A 811 -15.51 -11.13 -18.63
C ILE A 811 -16.68 -11.71 -19.42
N ALA A 812 -17.52 -10.87 -20.04
CA ALA A 812 -18.62 -11.34 -20.88
C ALA A 812 -18.10 -12.13 -22.09
N LEU A 813 -17.08 -11.62 -22.78
CA LEU A 813 -16.46 -12.27 -23.93
C LEU A 813 -15.84 -13.61 -23.55
N GLY A 814 -15.03 -13.64 -22.48
CA GLY A 814 -14.40 -14.85 -21.96
C GLY A 814 -15.43 -15.90 -21.56
N THR A 815 -16.47 -15.50 -20.82
CA THR A 815 -17.57 -16.40 -20.43
C THR A 815 -18.31 -16.93 -21.65
N ALA A 816 -18.62 -16.07 -22.63
CA ALA A 816 -19.31 -16.48 -23.85
C ALA A 816 -18.49 -17.47 -24.69
N VAL A 817 -17.20 -17.20 -24.86
CA VAL A 817 -16.28 -18.09 -25.60
C VAL A 817 -16.11 -19.42 -24.85
N LEU A 818 -15.77 -19.39 -23.56
CA LEU A 818 -15.58 -20.59 -22.75
C LEU A 818 -16.83 -21.49 -22.76
N SER A 819 -18.02 -20.90 -22.69
CA SER A 819 -19.29 -21.64 -22.76
C SER A 819 -19.47 -22.38 -24.10
N ALA A 820 -18.93 -21.84 -25.19
CA ALA A 820 -19.12 -22.35 -26.54
C ALA A 820 -18.00 -23.25 -27.04
N ILE A 821 -16.82 -23.27 -26.42
CA ILE A 821 -15.68 -24.11 -26.86
C ILE A 821 -16.10 -25.58 -26.98
N ARG A 822 -16.66 -26.17 -25.92
CA ARG A 822 -17.04 -27.59 -25.90
C ARG A 822 -18.21 -27.90 -26.85
N PRO A 823 -19.31 -27.11 -26.87
CA PRO A 823 -20.38 -27.29 -27.85
C PRO A 823 -19.93 -27.14 -29.31
N ALA A 824 -19.11 -26.12 -29.62
CA ALA A 824 -18.60 -25.88 -30.96
C ALA A 824 -17.66 -26.99 -31.44
N SER A 825 -16.78 -27.47 -30.56
CA SER A 825 -15.92 -28.63 -30.86
C SER A 825 -16.75 -29.89 -31.13
N ARG A 826 -17.83 -30.12 -30.36
CA ARG A 826 -18.77 -31.21 -30.64
C ARG A 826 -19.51 -31.06 -31.97
N ALA A 827 -19.84 -29.83 -32.37
CA ALA A 827 -20.45 -29.55 -33.68
C ALA A 827 -19.53 -29.98 -34.83
N ALA A 828 -18.24 -29.62 -34.74
CA ALA A 828 -17.22 -29.99 -35.71
C ALA A 828 -16.99 -31.51 -35.79
N MET A 829 -17.02 -32.21 -34.65
CA MET A 829 -16.92 -33.68 -34.64
C MET A 829 -18.13 -34.36 -35.29
N LYS A 830 -19.34 -33.79 -35.18
CA LYS A 830 -20.52 -34.29 -35.90
C LYS A 830 -20.41 -34.10 -37.41
N ALA A 831 -19.76 -33.03 -37.85
CA ALA A 831 -19.56 -32.70 -39.26
C ALA A 831 -18.64 -33.69 -39.98
N THR A 832 -17.67 -34.29 -39.28
CA THR A 832 -16.67 -35.18 -39.88
C THR A 832 -16.46 -36.39 -38.99
N PRO A 833 -17.09 -37.55 -39.29
CA PRO A 833 -16.99 -38.76 -38.48
C PRO A 833 -15.56 -39.27 -38.26
N SER A 834 -14.62 -38.96 -39.19
CA SER A 834 -13.22 -39.33 -39.07
C SER A 834 -12.44 -38.53 -38.00
N LEU A 835 -12.98 -37.39 -37.54
CA LEU A 835 -12.43 -36.57 -36.45
C LEU A 835 -12.96 -36.96 -35.05
N VAL A 836 -13.82 -37.98 -34.95
CA VAL A 836 -14.26 -38.51 -33.65
C VAL A 836 -13.04 -39.02 -32.91
N LYS A 837 -12.62 -38.29 -31.87
CA LYS A 837 -11.54 -38.71 -30.98
C LYS A 837 -11.94 -40.04 -30.36
N LYS A 838 -11.39 -41.15 -30.86
CA LYS A 838 -11.46 -42.46 -30.20
C LYS A 838 -10.67 -42.33 -28.90
N ILE A 839 -11.34 -41.91 -27.83
CA ILE A 839 -10.78 -42.02 -26.48
C ILE A 839 -10.65 -43.53 -26.25
N LYS A 840 -9.42 -44.07 -26.28
CA LYS A 840 -9.14 -45.45 -25.89
C LYS A 840 -9.42 -45.57 -24.38
N PHE A 841 -10.57 -46.13 -24.02
CA PHE A 841 -10.88 -46.49 -22.65
C PHE A 841 -10.18 -47.82 -22.27
N GLU A 842 -9.89 -48.02 -20.99
CA GLU A 842 -9.31 -49.24 -20.36
C GLU A 842 -10.02 -50.55 -20.74
N SER A 843 -11.25 -50.44 -21.27
CA SER A 843 -12.05 -51.51 -21.86
C SER A 843 -11.31 -52.39 -22.87
N GLU A 844 -10.32 -51.90 -23.63
CA GLU A 844 -9.66 -52.73 -24.65
C GLU A 844 -8.72 -53.78 -24.03
N LYS A 845 -8.04 -53.46 -22.92
CA LYS A 845 -7.22 -54.43 -22.15
C LYS A 845 -8.10 -55.46 -21.44
N GLU A 846 -9.25 -55.04 -20.92
CA GLU A 846 -10.23 -55.96 -20.32
C GLU A 846 -10.92 -56.83 -21.37
N ARG A 847 -11.17 -56.29 -22.58
CA ARG A 847 -11.74 -57.04 -23.69
C ARG A 847 -10.77 -58.10 -24.18
N LEU A 848 -9.48 -57.79 -24.31
CA LEU A 848 -8.45 -58.77 -24.68
C LEU A 848 -8.32 -59.88 -23.62
N LYS A 849 -8.33 -59.55 -22.32
CA LYS A 849 -8.36 -60.56 -21.24
C LYS A 849 -9.63 -61.42 -21.27
N ARG A 850 -10.81 -60.82 -21.53
CA ARG A 850 -12.07 -61.59 -21.69
C ARG A 850 -12.05 -62.46 -22.95
N GLU A 851 -11.53 -61.95 -24.06
CA GLU A 851 -11.38 -62.71 -25.30
C GLU A 851 -10.44 -63.91 -25.10
N GLU A 852 -9.35 -63.76 -24.35
CA GLU A 852 -8.44 -64.86 -23.96
C GLU A 852 -9.09 -65.87 -23.00
N GLU A 853 -9.96 -65.44 -22.09
CA GLU A 853 -10.72 -66.34 -21.20
C GLU A 853 -11.82 -67.12 -21.92
N ILE A 854 -12.45 -66.50 -22.92
CA ILE A 854 -13.57 -67.09 -23.68
C ILE A 854 -13.06 -68.00 -24.81
N TRP A 855 -12.01 -67.59 -25.53
CA TRP A 855 -11.53 -68.30 -26.71
C TRP A 855 -10.40 -69.27 -26.36
N LYS A 856 -10.79 -70.47 -25.89
CA LYS A 856 -9.88 -71.56 -25.56
C LYS A 856 -9.91 -72.65 -26.63
N VAL A 857 -8.74 -73.17 -27.00
CA VAL A 857 -8.62 -74.20 -28.03
C VAL A 857 -8.37 -75.57 -27.40
N TYR A 858 -9.12 -76.57 -27.88
CA TYR A 858 -9.14 -77.93 -27.36
C TYR A 858 -8.70 -78.99 -28.39
N GLN A 859 -8.62 -78.64 -29.67
CA GLN A 859 -8.30 -79.55 -30.77
C GLN A 859 -7.18 -78.98 -31.64
N SER A 860 -6.50 -79.85 -32.40
CA SER A 860 -5.45 -79.44 -33.33
C SER A 860 -6.02 -78.59 -34.47
N GLN A 861 -5.25 -77.60 -34.91
CA GLN A 861 -5.56 -76.79 -36.08
C GLN A 861 -4.53 -77.03 -37.16
N ARG A 862 -5.01 -77.43 -38.35
CA ARG A 862 -4.16 -77.61 -39.53
C ARG A 862 -4.26 -76.39 -40.44
N ILE A 863 -3.13 -75.75 -40.68
CA ILE A 863 -3.01 -74.50 -41.43
C ILE A 863 -2.00 -74.71 -42.56
N THR A 864 -2.42 -74.44 -43.79
CA THR A 864 -1.52 -74.45 -44.94
C THR A 864 -0.62 -73.21 -44.91
N MET A 865 0.68 -73.41 -45.11
CA MET A 865 1.65 -72.32 -45.12
C MET A 865 1.80 -71.73 -46.53
N PRO A 866 1.91 -70.40 -46.68
CA PRO A 866 1.86 -69.72 -47.97
C PRO A 866 3.20 -69.75 -48.75
N VAL A 867 4.08 -70.72 -48.46
CA VAL A 867 5.41 -70.84 -49.08
C VAL A 867 5.54 -72.22 -49.74
N ARG A 868 6.13 -72.27 -50.95
CA ARG A 868 6.40 -73.50 -51.71
C ARG A 868 7.91 -73.64 -51.86
N ILE A 869 8.45 -74.81 -51.53
CA ILE A 869 9.90 -75.05 -51.55
C ILE A 869 10.24 -75.95 -52.73
N ASN A 870 11.24 -75.60 -53.53
CA ASN A 870 11.65 -76.46 -54.65
C ASN A 870 12.27 -77.77 -54.13
N ALA A 871 12.08 -78.87 -54.85
CA ALA A 871 12.62 -80.17 -54.47
C ALA A 871 14.15 -80.18 -54.32
N ARG A 872 14.88 -79.34 -55.06
CA ARG A 872 16.33 -79.20 -54.93
C ARG A 872 16.77 -78.44 -53.68
N GLU A 873 15.87 -77.65 -53.10
CA GLU A 873 16.14 -76.73 -51.99
C GLU A 873 15.72 -77.31 -50.64
N ILE A 874 14.97 -78.41 -50.63
CA ILE A 874 14.36 -78.96 -49.41
C ILE A 874 15.39 -79.29 -48.32
N THR A 875 16.58 -79.74 -48.71
CA THR A 875 17.67 -80.06 -47.78
C THR A 875 18.24 -78.79 -47.15
N PHE A 876 18.42 -77.72 -47.94
CA PHE A 876 18.87 -76.42 -47.42
C PHE A 876 17.82 -75.78 -46.52
N PHE A 877 16.54 -75.86 -46.92
CA PHE A 877 15.42 -75.38 -46.11
C PHE A 877 15.33 -76.13 -44.77
N ALA A 878 15.44 -77.47 -44.79
CA ALA A 878 15.41 -78.27 -43.58
C ALA A 878 16.53 -77.90 -42.62
N SER A 879 17.77 -77.74 -43.11
CA SER A 879 18.90 -77.28 -42.29
C SER A 879 18.71 -75.85 -41.77
N TYR A 880 18.14 -74.95 -42.57
CA TYR A 880 17.83 -73.58 -42.14
C TYR A 880 16.79 -73.55 -41.02
N LEU A 881 15.69 -74.27 -41.22
CA LEU A 881 14.61 -74.39 -40.25
C LEU A 881 15.13 -75.00 -38.95
N ALA A 882 15.86 -76.12 -39.02
CA ALA A 882 16.49 -76.74 -37.86
C ALA A 882 17.41 -75.77 -37.11
N GLY A 883 18.24 -74.99 -37.83
CA GLY A 883 19.12 -73.99 -37.23
C GLY A 883 18.36 -72.89 -36.48
N ARG A 884 17.28 -72.36 -37.08
CA ARG A 884 16.41 -71.35 -36.43
C ARG A 884 15.71 -71.93 -35.21
N LEU A 885 15.20 -73.15 -35.29
CA LEU A 885 14.50 -73.78 -34.17
C LEU A 885 15.46 -74.14 -33.03
N HIS A 886 16.63 -74.72 -33.32
CA HIS A 886 17.66 -75.04 -32.33
C HIS A 886 18.22 -73.80 -31.61
N SER A 887 18.29 -72.65 -32.30
CA SER A 887 18.73 -71.41 -31.67
C SER A 887 17.87 -70.99 -30.46
N LEU A 888 16.62 -71.48 -30.41
CA LEU A 888 15.66 -71.19 -29.35
C LEU A 888 15.57 -72.29 -28.29
N GLU A 889 16.36 -73.37 -28.34
CA GLU A 889 16.29 -74.43 -27.31
C GLU A 889 16.69 -73.98 -25.91
N LYS A 890 17.63 -73.02 -25.81
CA LYS A 890 18.18 -72.54 -24.54
C LYS A 890 17.47 -71.31 -23.96
N GLY A 891 16.35 -70.89 -24.54
CA GLY A 891 15.60 -69.72 -24.09
C GLY A 891 14.95 -69.90 -22.71
N LEU A 892 15.03 -68.89 -21.85
CA LEU A 892 14.45 -68.94 -20.50
C LEU A 892 12.91 -68.77 -20.51
N PHE A 893 12.41 -67.83 -21.30
CA PHE A 893 10.98 -67.45 -21.32
C PHE A 893 10.24 -67.94 -22.57
N GLU A 894 10.94 -68.15 -23.67
CA GLU A 894 10.41 -68.64 -24.93
C GLU A 894 11.45 -69.61 -25.50
N ARG A 895 11.04 -70.84 -25.73
CA ARG A 895 11.95 -71.89 -26.19
C ARG A 895 11.27 -72.98 -27.00
N ILE A 896 12.10 -73.78 -27.65
CA ILE A 896 11.69 -74.95 -28.40
C ILE A 896 12.19 -76.21 -27.70
N GLU A 897 11.33 -77.21 -27.58
CA GLU A 897 11.61 -78.50 -26.95
C GLU A 897 11.28 -79.65 -27.93
N GLY A 898 12.10 -80.71 -27.93
CA GLY A 898 11.80 -81.96 -28.64
C GLY A 898 11.68 -81.80 -30.16
N TYR A 899 12.68 -81.18 -30.81
CA TYR A 899 12.75 -81.14 -32.27
C TYR A 899 13.12 -82.51 -32.84
N GLU A 900 12.26 -83.05 -33.71
CA GLU A 900 12.48 -84.31 -34.42
C GLU A 900 12.19 -84.14 -35.91
N GLU A 901 13.03 -84.75 -36.73
CA GLU A 901 12.91 -84.71 -38.18
C GLU A 901 12.82 -86.12 -38.74
N SER A 902 11.84 -86.36 -39.60
CA SER A 902 11.66 -87.65 -40.28
C SER A 902 11.34 -87.46 -41.75
N GLU A 903 11.84 -88.38 -42.57
CA GLU A 903 11.56 -88.44 -43.99
C GLU A 903 10.99 -89.82 -44.32
N SER A 904 9.89 -89.83 -45.06
CA SER A 904 9.21 -91.05 -45.47
C SER A 904 8.74 -90.94 -46.91
N GLU A 905 8.75 -92.07 -47.62
CA GLU A 905 8.22 -92.19 -48.97
C GLU A 905 7.02 -93.13 -48.94
N THR A 906 5.93 -92.70 -49.56
CA THR A 906 4.70 -93.49 -49.62
C THR A 906 4.77 -94.54 -50.74
N PRO A 907 3.97 -95.62 -50.69
CA PRO A 907 3.92 -96.64 -51.74
C PRO A 907 3.56 -96.10 -53.14
N GLU A 908 2.97 -94.90 -53.22
CA GLU A 908 2.62 -94.18 -54.45
C GLU A 908 3.74 -93.23 -54.95
N GLY A 909 4.91 -93.21 -54.30
CA GLY A 909 6.07 -92.39 -54.68
C GLY A 909 5.99 -90.91 -54.24
N HIS A 910 5.13 -90.56 -53.28
CA HIS A 910 5.13 -89.22 -52.68
C HIS A 910 6.17 -89.11 -51.57
N GLN A 911 6.90 -88.00 -51.56
CA GLN A 911 7.92 -87.69 -50.55
C GLN A 911 7.32 -86.80 -49.46
N ILE A 912 7.47 -87.21 -48.21
CA ILE A 912 6.96 -86.49 -47.05
C ILE A 912 8.12 -86.27 -46.08
N ARG A 913 8.39 -85.00 -45.77
CA ARG A 913 9.34 -84.61 -44.73
C ARG A 913 8.59 -83.91 -43.62
N THR A 914 8.78 -84.37 -42.40
CA THR A 914 8.02 -83.91 -41.23
C THR A 914 8.96 -83.39 -40.18
N PHE A 915 8.66 -82.18 -39.70
CA PHE A 915 9.39 -81.50 -38.64
C PHE A 915 8.45 -81.36 -37.43
N LYS A 916 8.76 -82.07 -36.35
CA LYS A 916 7.99 -82.02 -35.09
C LYS A 916 8.76 -81.21 -34.07
N PHE A 917 8.09 -80.31 -33.36
CA PHE A 917 8.70 -79.55 -32.27
C PHE A 917 7.64 -78.98 -31.33
N THR A 918 8.00 -78.77 -30.08
CA THR A 918 7.13 -78.13 -29.09
C THR A 918 7.57 -76.69 -28.87
N TYR A 919 6.68 -75.72 -29.11
CA TYR A 919 6.94 -74.31 -28.87
C TYR A 919 6.34 -73.90 -27.52
N VAL A 920 7.19 -73.46 -26.59
CA VAL A 920 6.85 -73.22 -25.18
C VAL A 920 7.17 -71.78 -24.80
N VAL A 921 6.21 -71.12 -24.14
CA VAL A 921 6.35 -69.78 -23.56
C VAL A 921 5.95 -69.80 -22.08
N LEU A 922 6.75 -69.16 -21.24
CA LEU A 922 6.51 -68.94 -19.82
C LEU A 922 5.98 -67.52 -19.60
N GLU A 923 4.68 -67.39 -19.38
CA GLU A 923 4.00 -66.10 -19.17
C GLU A 923 3.25 -66.11 -17.84
N GLY A 924 3.56 -65.14 -16.96
CA GLY A 924 2.96 -65.06 -15.62
C GLY A 924 3.18 -66.29 -14.72
N GLY A 925 4.27 -67.04 -14.94
CA GLY A 925 4.58 -68.29 -14.22
C GLY A 925 3.84 -69.53 -14.74
N ARG A 926 3.01 -69.42 -15.79
CA ARG A 926 2.34 -70.54 -16.45
C ARG A 926 3.09 -70.97 -17.71
N ARG A 927 3.31 -72.28 -17.86
CA ARG A 927 3.85 -72.90 -19.07
C ARG A 927 2.72 -73.05 -20.10
N LEU A 928 2.80 -72.32 -21.20
CA LEU A 928 1.94 -72.49 -22.37
C LEU A 928 2.76 -73.14 -23.47
N GLY A 929 2.32 -74.31 -23.93
CA GLY A 929 3.00 -75.06 -24.97
C GLY A 929 2.07 -75.46 -26.11
N THR A 930 2.63 -75.50 -27.32
CA THR A 930 1.99 -76.10 -28.50
C THR A 930 2.91 -77.15 -29.09
N ILE A 931 2.37 -78.33 -29.37
CA ILE A 931 3.05 -79.42 -30.08
C ILE A 931 2.75 -79.22 -31.55
N ASN A 932 3.79 -78.97 -32.35
CA ASN A 932 3.68 -78.55 -33.73
C ASN A 932 4.26 -79.60 -34.66
N GLU A 933 3.57 -79.86 -35.76
CA GLU A 933 4.01 -80.74 -36.83
C GLU A 933 3.95 -79.98 -38.15
N LEU A 934 5.11 -79.57 -38.66
CA LEU A 934 5.22 -78.96 -39.98
C LEU A 934 5.55 -80.06 -40.99
N THR A 935 4.61 -80.35 -41.89
CA THR A 935 4.77 -81.34 -42.94
C THR A 935 5.04 -80.67 -44.28
N ALA A 936 6.17 -81.00 -44.90
CA ALA A 936 6.49 -80.71 -46.29
C ALA A 936 6.07 -81.91 -47.16
N PHE A 937 5.04 -81.73 -47.97
CA PHE A 937 4.49 -82.78 -48.82
C PHE A 937 4.75 -82.51 -50.30
N LYS A 938 5.39 -83.46 -51.00
CA LYS A 938 5.64 -83.42 -52.44
C LYS A 938 4.97 -84.59 -53.15
N ARG A 939 4.10 -84.29 -54.11
CA ARG A 939 3.49 -85.27 -55.02
C ARG A 939 4.50 -85.73 -56.05
N ALA A 940 4.40 -86.97 -56.52
CA ALA A 940 5.38 -87.58 -57.45
C ALA A 940 5.57 -86.80 -58.76
N LYS A 941 4.54 -86.05 -59.19
CA LYS A 941 4.54 -85.24 -60.43
C LYS A 941 4.96 -83.77 -60.23
N ASN A 942 5.23 -83.33 -59.00
CA ASN A 942 5.55 -81.93 -58.70
C ASN A 942 7.02 -81.77 -58.32
N ASP A 943 7.64 -80.68 -58.79
CA ASP A 943 9.02 -80.32 -58.44
C ASP A 943 9.11 -79.44 -57.19
N TYR A 944 8.04 -79.35 -56.39
CA TYR A 944 7.99 -78.53 -55.18
C TYR A 944 7.20 -79.20 -54.04
N TYR A 945 7.60 -78.88 -52.82
CA TYR A 945 6.93 -79.23 -51.56
C TYR A 945 5.91 -78.14 -51.18
N VAL A 946 4.76 -78.59 -50.68
CA VAL A 946 3.76 -77.72 -50.03
C VAL A 946 3.84 -77.94 -48.53
N LEU A 947 3.94 -76.85 -47.79
CA LEU A 947 4.03 -76.86 -46.33
C LEU A 947 2.64 -76.80 -45.67
N SER A 948 2.42 -77.66 -44.68
CA SER A 948 1.24 -77.65 -43.83
C SER A 948 1.68 -77.75 -42.38
N LEU A 949 1.24 -76.83 -41.54
CA LEU A 949 1.47 -76.87 -40.10
C LEU A 949 0.23 -77.42 -39.40
N GLU A 950 0.41 -78.42 -38.56
CA GLU A 950 -0.58 -78.82 -37.56
C GLU A 950 -0.12 -78.36 -36.18
N VAL A 951 -0.92 -77.51 -35.54
CA VAL A 951 -0.68 -76.98 -34.20
C VAL A 951 -1.62 -77.64 -33.22
N ASN A 952 -1.08 -78.39 -32.28
CA ASN A 952 -1.84 -79.06 -31.23
C ASN A 952 -1.53 -78.42 -29.87
N PRO A 953 -2.53 -78.01 -29.07
CA PRO A 953 -2.26 -77.55 -27.70
C PRO A 953 -1.60 -78.63 -26.84
N GLU A 954 -0.52 -78.29 -26.11
CA GLU A 954 0.14 -79.23 -25.17
C GLU A 954 -0.82 -79.67 -24.04
N ARG A 955 -1.75 -78.78 -23.67
CA ARG A 955 -2.85 -79.07 -22.74
C ARG A 955 -4.15 -78.46 -23.27
N PRO A 956 -5.30 -79.16 -23.17
CA PRO A 956 -6.57 -78.62 -23.60
C PRO A 956 -6.93 -77.35 -22.82
N GLY A 957 -7.38 -76.30 -23.52
CA GLY A 957 -7.85 -75.07 -22.90
C GLY A 957 -6.86 -73.91 -22.88
N ILE A 958 -5.79 -73.95 -23.69
CA ILE A 958 -4.91 -72.78 -23.90
C ILE A 958 -5.63 -71.68 -24.70
N PRO A 959 -5.30 -70.39 -24.49
CA PRO A 959 -5.88 -69.28 -25.26
C PRO A 959 -5.61 -69.44 -26.77
N GLY A 960 -6.62 -69.23 -27.61
CA GLY A 960 -6.48 -69.31 -29.08
C GLY A 960 -5.47 -68.31 -29.66
N SER A 961 -5.31 -67.16 -28.99
CA SER A 961 -4.26 -66.17 -29.30
C SER A 961 -2.85 -66.75 -29.26
N PHE A 962 -2.62 -67.82 -28.48
CA PHE A 962 -1.34 -68.50 -28.40
C PHE A 962 -1.07 -69.37 -29.63
N ILE A 963 -2.08 -70.03 -30.19
CA ILE A 963 -1.96 -70.75 -31.48
C ILE A 963 -1.66 -69.75 -32.60
N ASP A 964 -2.34 -68.61 -32.62
CA ASP A 964 -2.05 -67.53 -33.58
C ASP A 964 -0.62 -66.98 -33.43
N ARG A 965 -0.06 -66.99 -32.22
CA ARG A 965 1.33 -66.62 -31.97
C ARG A 965 2.29 -67.66 -32.55
N THR A 966 2.06 -68.96 -32.32
CA THR A 966 2.86 -70.04 -32.91
C THR A 966 2.83 -70.02 -34.44
N VAL A 967 1.66 -69.79 -35.03
CA VAL A 967 1.50 -69.68 -36.49
C VAL A 967 2.24 -68.48 -37.05
N ARG A 968 2.16 -67.32 -36.38
CA ARG A 968 2.93 -66.12 -36.76
C ARG A 968 4.43 -66.36 -36.68
N PHE A 969 4.90 -66.93 -35.57
CA PHE A 969 6.30 -67.27 -35.38
C PHE A 969 6.86 -68.12 -36.53
N LEU A 970 6.14 -69.17 -36.94
CA LEU A 970 6.57 -69.97 -38.09
C LEU A 970 6.46 -69.22 -39.42
N ARG A 971 5.44 -68.37 -39.61
CA ARG A 971 5.33 -67.55 -40.82
C ARG A 971 6.48 -66.56 -40.95
N ASP A 972 6.94 -66.00 -39.84
CA ASP A 972 8.08 -65.08 -39.82
C ASP A 972 9.36 -65.82 -40.23
N ILE A 973 9.61 -67.04 -39.69
CA ILE A 973 10.73 -67.89 -40.14
C ILE A 973 10.65 -68.23 -41.64
N LEU A 974 9.44 -68.50 -42.16
CA LEU A 974 9.24 -68.81 -43.57
C LEU A 974 9.42 -67.57 -44.46
N ALA A 975 9.05 -66.38 -43.98
CA ALA A 975 9.29 -65.12 -44.67
C ALA A 975 10.79 -64.79 -44.72
N ASP A 976 11.48 -64.95 -43.59
CA ASP A 976 12.94 -64.80 -43.49
C ASP A 976 13.66 -65.79 -44.42
N TRP A 977 13.15 -67.04 -44.53
CA TRP A 977 13.68 -67.98 -45.51
C TRP A 977 13.53 -67.48 -46.95
N GLU A 978 12.37 -66.97 -47.37
CA GLU A 978 12.20 -66.43 -48.74
C GLU A 978 13.14 -65.22 -49.01
N GLU A 979 13.40 -64.39 -48.00
CA GLU A 979 14.33 -63.26 -48.11
C GLU A 979 15.80 -63.72 -48.19
N GLU A 980 16.20 -64.67 -47.34
CA GLU A 980 17.60 -65.16 -47.26
C GLU A 980 17.92 -66.27 -48.28
N ARG A 981 16.91 -66.91 -48.88
CA ARG A 981 17.05 -68.03 -49.83
C ARG A 981 18.05 -67.77 -50.96
N PRO A 982 18.06 -66.60 -51.66
CA PRO A 982 19.04 -66.35 -52.73
C PRO A 982 20.48 -66.37 -52.23
N ARG A 983 20.71 -66.02 -50.96
CA ARG A 983 22.04 -65.99 -50.33
C ARG A 983 22.47 -67.36 -49.81
N ILE A 984 21.54 -68.14 -49.27
CA ILE A 984 21.82 -69.45 -48.65
C ILE A 984 21.97 -70.55 -49.70
N VAL A 985 21.10 -70.55 -50.71
CA VAL A 985 21.06 -71.56 -51.76
C VAL A 985 22.12 -71.24 -52.84
N GLY A 986 22.45 -69.96 -53.06
CA GLY A 986 23.28 -69.53 -54.19
C GLY A 986 22.62 -69.90 -55.53
N SER A 987 23.26 -69.61 -56.67
CA SER A 987 22.73 -70.01 -57.98
C SER A 987 22.85 -71.53 -58.18
N LEU A 988 21.95 -72.30 -57.58
CA LEU A 988 21.77 -73.75 -57.77
C LEU A 988 20.92 -74.09 -59.00
#